data_AF-A0A8S1UPK6-F1
#
_entry.id   AF-A0A8S1UPK6-F1
#
_cell.length_a   1.000
_cell.length_b   1.000
_cell.length_c   1.000
_cell.angle_alpha   90.00
_cell.angle_beta   90.00
_cell.angle_gamma   90.00
#
_symmetry.space_group_name_H-M   'P 1'
#
loop_
_entity.id
_entity.type
_entity.pdbx_description
1 polymer ?
#
loop_
_entity_poly.entity_id
_entity_poly.type
_entity_poly.pdbx_seq_one_letter_code
_entity_poly.pdbx_strand_id
1 'polypeptide(L)'
;MLYKFLTRLSYFDRFGAEVKLNFRKKETHQSPFGGFCTIILVLVLTVIFTRGAIALIKKETFVISSNKVLNVDPPTTQLQFSDFMMAFQADNPIRNGTKRFFNFILTSYVQMIDENGNITKTETYSQNLEQCSISHFVEFDESNTYNKLLRDQLSDYYCLPLNYSLQIQGTYKSNIFQYGKISVIICSSDDCYQSSELQQFEQLGYFNNSFKINTLILNRVPNLNMQSNYISYIYSDYYVQAKIGLETKTDVFLEQQQLSIEKSVIPGIKDLEVDSVFSLMDNKLQPSSVFTSNITKVASFFIRLSQSEMHYYKQYYRFDELFSYVGGITQFLATILGYFILKYNQAGLQIKLANALYQFDMPEKKKGETVFSFESLVNKIFESLKSIEDVVSKFKSSAHRLITLTRLAGALKFPNQQVQQTDKVDEEIANQITLRLETQNDNLHSEKLQYSHESNQTFYLEQDKKKFLTLIIQLILESRKKLSFGVHFIAKQVSSTLKKNSKVNYQSQLFEKSRNMILRDMDILVIMSKVQEIEKIKHVIFNKTQRKVFNYLQKPVVCVKDKINQVKYDHNLIQNDLLHKRDDALRLTMSSKSQLGVRQKYNTEKKFKKLYEAYENLALSEDQDGTEKIMNQRLLKLVEPTIQYSFNSLVEIERLTRQLRYNKKKRVATNVLKPKTFKLGSSNDNEEDGDRYDEIDSFTLNGQKKDNLHKRSPQSLNENRFKNFNNMQNSPRWLKEVKLNQVQSKQDLIDIEILF
;
A
#
# COMPACT_ATOMS: atom_id res chain seq x y z
N MET A 1 -24.12 -11.46 -1.92
CA MET A 1 -23.12 -11.37 -3.01
C MET A 1 -21.80 -10.74 -2.55
N LEU A 2 -21.82 -9.49 -2.06
CA LEU A 2 -20.65 -8.63 -1.77
C LEU A 2 -19.44 -9.27 -1.06
N TYR A 3 -19.62 -10.17 -0.09
CA TYR A 3 -18.49 -10.88 0.55
C TYR A 3 -17.63 -11.69 -0.45
N LYS A 4 -18.25 -12.41 -1.40
CA LYS A 4 -17.54 -13.17 -2.43
C LYS A 4 -16.72 -12.24 -3.36
N PHE A 5 -17.24 -11.04 -3.63
CA PHE A 5 -16.55 -10.01 -4.40
C PHE A 5 -15.31 -9.50 -3.64
N LEU A 6 -15.45 -9.11 -2.36
CA LEU A 6 -14.31 -8.67 -1.54
C LEU A 6 -13.21 -9.75 -1.41
N THR A 7 -13.57 -11.03 -1.33
CA THR A 7 -12.57 -12.11 -1.31
C THR A 7 -11.85 -12.30 -2.65
N ARG A 8 -12.52 -12.07 -3.79
CA ARG A 8 -11.87 -12.05 -5.12
C ARG A 8 -10.97 -10.83 -5.26
N LEU A 9 -11.45 -9.65 -4.83
CA LEU A 9 -10.70 -8.41 -4.86
C LEU A 9 -9.37 -8.51 -4.10
N SER A 10 -9.34 -9.19 -2.94
CA SER A 10 -8.09 -9.43 -2.21
C SER A 10 -7.08 -10.34 -2.91
N TYR A 11 -7.46 -11.11 -3.94
CA TYR A 11 -6.49 -11.92 -4.70
C TYR A 11 -5.55 -11.05 -5.55
N PHE A 12 -6.04 -9.90 -6.01
CA PHE A 12 -5.26 -8.92 -6.81
C PHE A 12 -4.33 -8.03 -5.96
N ASP A 13 -4.27 -8.22 -4.64
CA ASP A 13 -3.35 -7.47 -3.77
C ASP A 13 -1.92 -7.96 -3.95
N ARG A 14 -1.15 -7.26 -4.79
CA ARG A 14 0.29 -7.51 -5.04
C ARG A 14 1.18 -7.02 -3.89
N PHE A 15 0.64 -6.28 -2.92
CA PHE A 15 1.34 -5.71 -1.77
C PHE A 15 0.96 -6.41 -0.46
N GLY A 16 0.64 -7.72 -0.54
CA GLY A 16 0.31 -8.56 0.61
C GLY A 16 1.44 -8.60 1.64
N ALA A 17 1.12 -8.43 2.93
CA ALA A 17 2.12 -8.48 3.99
C ALA A 17 2.52 -9.93 4.31
N GLU A 18 3.82 -10.22 4.27
CA GLU A 18 4.37 -11.51 4.69
C GLU A 18 3.96 -11.89 6.12
N VAL A 19 3.71 -13.18 6.32
CA VAL A 19 3.32 -13.77 7.59
C VAL A 19 4.42 -14.75 8.03
N LYS A 20 5.30 -14.29 8.94
CA LYS A 20 6.46 -15.05 9.43
C LYS A 20 6.17 -16.48 9.95
N LEU A 21 4.93 -16.78 10.33
CA LEU A 21 4.44 -18.12 10.65
C LEU A 21 3.09 -18.35 9.97
N ASN A 22 2.97 -19.46 9.23
CA ASN A 22 1.93 -19.75 8.24
C ASN A 22 0.48 -19.66 8.80
N PHE A 23 -0.14 -18.48 8.76
CA PHE A 23 -1.41 -18.21 9.46
C PHE A 23 -2.61 -18.73 8.67
N ARG A 24 -3.14 -19.88 9.09
CA ARG A 24 -4.23 -20.63 8.41
C ARG A 24 -3.83 -21.15 7.02
N LYS A 25 -2.59 -21.64 6.86
CA LYS A 25 -2.01 -22.07 5.58
C LYS A 25 -1.97 -20.93 4.53
N LYS A 26 -1.55 -19.74 4.96
CA LYS A 26 -1.26 -18.61 4.09
C LYS A 26 0.03 -17.92 4.53
N GLU A 27 0.92 -17.72 3.56
CA GLU A 27 2.23 -17.08 3.70
C GLU A 27 2.13 -15.55 3.62
N THR A 28 1.12 -15.03 2.92
CA THR A 28 0.85 -13.59 2.81
C THR A 28 -0.56 -13.22 3.28
N HIS A 29 -0.65 -12.05 3.91
CA HIS A 29 -1.89 -11.39 4.30
C HIS A 29 -2.22 -10.29 3.27
N GLN A 30 -3.12 -10.64 2.36
CA GLN A 30 -3.74 -9.73 1.41
C GLN A 30 -4.99 -9.05 1.99
N SER A 31 -5.37 -7.89 1.45
CA SER A 31 -6.61 -7.18 1.74
C SER A 31 -7.38 -6.75 0.49
N PRO A 32 -8.71 -6.59 0.56
CA PRO A 32 -9.49 -6.04 -0.56
C PRO A 32 -9.10 -4.59 -0.89
N PHE A 33 -8.54 -3.85 0.07
CA PHE A 33 -8.05 -2.49 -0.14
C PHE A 33 -6.78 -2.48 -1.01
N GLY A 34 -5.79 -3.31 -0.70
CA GLY A 34 -4.58 -3.44 -1.52
C GLY A 34 -4.88 -3.91 -2.96
N GLY A 35 -5.82 -4.84 -3.12
CA GLY A 35 -6.31 -5.26 -4.44
C GLY A 35 -7.01 -4.13 -5.21
N PHE A 36 -7.85 -3.33 -4.56
CA PHE A 36 -8.47 -2.15 -5.15
C PHE A 36 -7.44 -1.11 -5.62
N CYS A 37 -6.46 -0.78 -4.77
CA CYS A 37 -5.36 0.12 -5.14
C CYS A 37 -4.49 -0.44 -6.28
N THR A 38 -4.29 -1.75 -6.34
CA THR A 38 -3.55 -2.41 -7.44
C THR A 38 -4.32 -2.29 -8.76
N ILE A 39 -5.65 -2.43 -8.75
CA ILE A 39 -6.49 -2.22 -9.94
C ILE A 39 -6.47 -0.76 -10.40
N ILE A 40 -6.55 0.22 -9.47
CA ILE A 40 -6.41 1.64 -9.80
C ILE A 40 -5.05 1.93 -10.43
N LEU A 41 -3.97 1.38 -9.87
CA LEU A 41 -2.62 1.55 -10.42
C LEU A 41 -2.53 1.04 -11.85
N VAL A 42 -3.04 -0.16 -12.14
CA VAL A 42 -3.09 -0.71 -13.51
C VAL A 42 -3.92 0.17 -14.46
N LEU A 43 -5.07 0.68 -14.01
CA LEU A 43 -5.92 1.57 -14.81
C LEU A 43 -5.20 2.88 -15.15
N VAL A 44 -4.60 3.55 -14.15
CA VAL A 44 -3.85 4.80 -14.34
C VAL A 44 -2.67 4.60 -15.30
N LEU A 45 -1.90 3.52 -15.12
CA LEU A 45 -0.78 3.19 -16.02
C LEU A 45 -1.26 2.87 -17.45
N THR A 46 -2.41 2.24 -17.60
CA THR A 46 -3.02 1.98 -18.92
C THR A 46 -3.41 3.29 -19.61
N VAL A 47 -3.97 4.26 -18.88
CA VAL A 47 -4.30 5.60 -19.41
C VAL A 47 -3.05 6.39 -19.79
N ILE A 48 -1.99 6.35 -18.97
CA ILE A 48 -0.70 7.02 -19.30
C ILE A 48 -0.07 6.37 -20.54
N PHE A 49 0.02 5.03 -20.59
CA PHE A 49 0.60 4.31 -21.72
C PHE A 49 -0.16 4.55 -23.02
N THR A 50 -1.51 4.46 -23.00
CA THR A 50 -2.32 4.71 -24.21
C THR A 50 -2.24 6.16 -24.69
N ARG A 51 -2.19 7.15 -23.79
CA ARG A 51 -1.96 8.55 -24.17
C ARG A 51 -0.58 8.75 -24.79
N GLY A 52 0.48 8.20 -24.18
CA GLY A 52 1.83 8.27 -24.72
C GLY A 52 1.95 7.59 -26.08
N ALA A 53 1.37 6.40 -26.25
CA ALA A 53 1.35 5.67 -27.52
C ALA A 53 0.61 6.44 -28.63
N ILE A 54 -0.50 7.13 -28.32
CA ILE A 54 -1.22 7.96 -29.30
C ILE A 54 -0.36 9.16 -29.75
N ALA A 55 0.28 9.87 -28.81
CA ALA A 55 1.14 11.02 -29.13
C ALA A 55 2.35 10.61 -29.98
N LEU A 56 2.94 9.45 -29.66
CA LEU A 56 4.04 8.83 -30.39
C LEU A 56 3.62 8.36 -31.79
N ILE A 57 2.46 7.72 -31.96
CA ILE A 57 1.91 7.32 -33.27
C ILE A 57 1.66 8.54 -34.16
N LYS A 58 1.13 9.62 -33.59
CA LYS A 58 0.93 10.89 -34.28
C LYS A 58 2.21 11.71 -34.53
N LYS A 59 3.36 11.29 -33.97
CA LYS A 59 4.62 12.04 -34.02
C LYS A 59 4.54 13.45 -33.39
N GLU A 60 3.68 13.63 -32.38
CA GLU A 60 3.49 14.90 -31.64
C GLU A 60 4.70 15.28 -30.76
N THR A 61 5.64 14.36 -30.51
CA THR A 61 6.80 14.59 -29.63
C THR A 61 8.12 14.20 -30.32
N PHE A 62 9.08 15.11 -30.28
CA PHE A 62 10.41 14.97 -30.87
C PHE A 62 11.43 15.82 -30.09
N VAL A 63 12.71 15.53 -30.30
CA VAL A 63 13.84 16.33 -29.81
C VAL A 63 14.58 16.90 -31.02
N ILE A 64 14.94 18.18 -30.95
CA ILE A 64 15.86 18.83 -31.88
C ILE A 64 17.20 19.04 -31.17
N SER A 65 18.30 18.75 -31.85
CA SER A 65 19.64 19.21 -31.48
C SER A 65 20.35 19.78 -32.69
N SER A 66 21.31 20.69 -32.47
CA SER A 66 22.13 21.27 -33.54
C SER A 66 23.59 21.32 -33.13
N ASN A 67 24.48 20.97 -34.05
CA ASN A 67 25.93 20.96 -33.87
C ASN A 67 26.59 21.78 -34.98
N LYS A 68 27.48 22.70 -34.62
CA LYS A 68 28.32 23.43 -35.58
C LYS A 68 29.61 22.67 -35.80
N VAL A 69 29.87 22.28 -37.04
CA VAL A 69 31.11 21.62 -37.48
C VAL A 69 31.97 22.64 -38.23
N LEU A 70 33.29 22.49 -38.10
CA LEU A 70 34.26 23.24 -38.89
C LEU A 70 34.89 22.30 -39.91
N ASN A 71 34.47 22.42 -41.17
CA ASN A 71 35.10 21.75 -42.28
C ASN A 71 36.16 22.67 -42.91
N VAL A 72 37.43 22.28 -42.80
CA VAL A 72 38.55 23.09 -43.31
C VAL A 72 38.56 23.14 -44.85
N ASP A 73 38.05 22.09 -45.50
CA ASP A 73 37.97 21.94 -46.95
C ASP A 73 36.56 21.44 -47.38
N PRO A 74 35.58 22.37 -47.52
CA PRO A 74 34.20 22.02 -47.89
C PRO A 74 34.11 21.20 -49.18
N PRO A 75 33.26 20.15 -49.23
CA PRO A 75 33.13 19.28 -50.40
C PRO A 75 32.58 20.03 -51.62
N THR A 76 32.71 19.43 -52.81
CA THR A 76 32.06 19.95 -54.01
C THR A 76 30.54 19.92 -53.84
N THR A 77 29.90 21.09 -53.83
CA THR A 77 28.44 21.22 -53.92
C THR A 77 28.07 21.93 -55.21
N GLN A 78 26.95 21.53 -55.80
CA GLN A 78 26.42 22.08 -57.04
C GLN A 78 25.19 22.90 -56.70
N LEU A 79 25.29 24.23 -56.80
CA LEU A 79 24.14 25.13 -56.69
C LEU A 79 23.36 25.18 -58.00
N GLN A 80 22.04 25.18 -57.88
CA GLN A 80 21.06 25.45 -58.93
C GLN A 80 20.06 26.51 -58.44
N PHE A 81 19.16 26.95 -59.32
CA PHE A 81 18.10 27.91 -59.00
C PHE A 81 17.19 27.45 -57.83
N SER A 82 17.08 26.13 -57.60
CA SER A 82 16.36 25.54 -56.48
C SER A 82 17.00 25.81 -55.13
N ASP A 83 18.32 25.99 -55.08
CA ASP A 83 19.12 25.91 -53.85
C ASP A 83 19.56 27.31 -53.38
N PHE A 84 19.90 28.15 -54.36
CA PHE A 84 20.35 29.52 -54.18
C PHE A 84 19.85 30.40 -55.33
N MET A 85 19.32 31.58 -55.00
CA MET A 85 18.99 32.62 -55.97
C MET A 85 19.49 33.96 -55.45
N MET A 86 20.11 34.75 -56.33
CA MET A 86 20.58 36.09 -56.01
C MET A 86 20.28 37.03 -57.17
N ALA A 87 19.77 38.21 -56.83
CA ALA A 87 19.39 39.25 -57.77
C ALA A 87 20.12 40.57 -57.46
N PHE A 88 20.34 41.38 -58.49
CA PHE A 88 21.10 42.62 -58.43
C PHE A 88 20.39 43.77 -59.13
N GLN A 89 20.29 44.92 -58.48
CA GLN A 89 19.87 46.19 -59.06
C GLN A 89 20.99 47.20 -58.82
N ALA A 90 21.41 47.94 -59.85
CA ALA A 90 22.31 49.07 -59.68
C ALA A 90 21.51 50.38 -59.83
N ASP A 91 21.64 51.28 -58.87
CA ASP A 91 21.10 52.64 -58.97
C ASP A 91 21.65 53.29 -60.25
N ASN A 92 20.77 53.69 -61.18
CA ASN A 92 21.21 54.40 -62.38
C ASN A 92 21.76 55.79 -61.97
N PRO A 93 23.03 56.13 -62.26
CA PRO A 93 23.57 57.47 -61.96
C PRO A 93 22.84 58.59 -62.71
N ILE A 94 22.07 58.25 -63.75
CA ILE A 94 21.28 59.16 -64.59
C ILE A 94 19.78 58.92 -64.30
N ARG A 95 19.16 59.79 -63.51
CA ARG A 95 17.76 59.63 -63.02
C ARG A 95 16.69 59.45 -64.09
N ASN A 96 16.93 59.89 -65.33
CA ASN A 96 15.96 59.82 -66.44
C ASN A 96 16.48 58.94 -67.60
N GLY A 97 17.41 58.02 -67.34
CA GLY A 97 18.04 57.18 -68.36
C GLY A 97 17.19 55.98 -68.80
N THR A 98 16.91 55.86 -70.10
CA THR A 98 16.22 54.69 -70.70
C THR A 98 17.16 53.57 -71.14
N LYS A 99 18.46 53.87 -71.36
CA LYS A 99 19.48 52.89 -71.73
C LYS A 99 20.06 52.21 -70.49
N ARG A 100 20.55 50.97 -70.66
CA ARG A 100 21.23 50.25 -69.58
C ARG A 100 22.65 50.79 -69.38
N PHE A 101 23.05 51.00 -68.12
CA PHE A 101 24.39 51.49 -67.78
C PHE A 101 25.35 50.34 -67.39
N PHE A 102 24.83 49.31 -66.71
CA PHE A 102 25.62 48.18 -66.21
C PHE A 102 25.11 46.84 -66.74
N ASN A 103 26.03 45.92 -66.99
CA ASN A 103 25.77 44.49 -67.21
C ASN A 103 26.28 43.68 -66.01
N PHE A 104 25.54 42.61 -65.69
CA PHE A 104 25.90 41.65 -64.65
C PHE A 104 26.26 40.32 -65.30
N ILE A 105 27.45 39.80 -65.02
CA ILE A 105 27.96 38.54 -65.60
C ILE A 105 28.34 37.59 -64.47
N LEU A 106 27.68 36.42 -64.41
CA LEU A 106 28.11 35.29 -63.58
C LEU A 106 29.26 34.58 -64.29
N THR A 107 30.35 34.38 -63.58
CA THR A 107 31.52 33.63 -64.05
C THR A 107 31.91 32.59 -63.00
N SER A 108 32.03 31.32 -63.39
CA SER A 108 32.57 30.26 -62.54
C SER A 108 34.08 30.15 -62.71
N TYR A 109 34.79 30.02 -61.60
CA TYR A 109 36.23 29.84 -61.56
C TYR A 109 36.61 28.57 -60.81
N VAL A 110 37.55 27.83 -61.39
CA VAL A 110 38.29 26.77 -60.72
C VAL A 110 39.72 27.26 -60.51
N GLN A 111 40.19 27.18 -59.28
CA GLN A 111 41.56 27.45 -58.87
C GLN A 111 42.19 26.14 -58.40
N MET A 112 43.36 25.78 -58.92
CA MET A 112 44.10 24.58 -58.51
C MET A 112 45.50 24.95 -58.07
N ILE A 113 45.93 24.37 -56.96
CA ILE A 113 47.28 24.53 -56.40
C ILE A 113 48.09 23.28 -56.77
N ASP A 114 49.22 23.45 -57.45
CA ASP A 114 50.12 22.32 -57.77
C ASP A 114 50.98 21.89 -56.56
N GLU A 115 51.70 20.78 -56.67
CA GLU A 115 52.58 20.27 -55.60
C GLU A 115 53.73 21.24 -55.24
N ASN A 116 54.01 22.23 -56.08
CA ASN A 116 55.02 23.26 -55.86
C ASN A 116 54.43 24.54 -55.22
N GLY A 117 53.10 24.63 -55.04
CA GLY A 117 52.40 25.80 -54.53
C GLY A 117 52.02 26.84 -55.59
N ASN A 118 52.20 26.56 -56.88
CA ASN A 118 51.76 27.45 -57.96
C ASN A 118 50.23 27.44 -58.05
N ILE A 119 49.63 28.63 -58.10
CA ILE A 119 48.18 28.79 -58.23
C ILE A 119 47.82 28.96 -59.70
N THR A 120 47.21 27.93 -60.30
CA THR A 120 46.54 28.04 -61.60
C THR A 120 45.07 28.42 -61.40
N LYS A 121 44.52 29.24 -62.30
CA LYS A 121 43.12 29.66 -62.25
C LYS A 121 42.52 29.63 -63.66
N THR A 122 41.45 28.86 -63.83
CA THR A 122 40.73 28.69 -65.09
C THR A 122 39.30 29.18 -64.97
N GLU A 123 38.82 29.88 -66.01
CA GLU A 123 37.41 30.22 -66.19
C GLU A 123 36.70 29.01 -66.83
N THR A 124 35.63 28.52 -66.21
CA THR A 124 34.92 27.29 -66.67
C THR A 124 33.57 27.60 -67.32
N TYR A 125 32.90 28.67 -66.89
CA TYR A 125 31.60 29.07 -67.37
C TYR A 125 31.40 30.58 -67.20
N SER A 126 30.76 31.24 -68.16
CA SER A 126 30.43 32.67 -68.10
C SER A 126 29.07 32.90 -68.76
N GLN A 127 28.13 33.57 -68.06
CA GLN A 127 26.77 33.82 -68.51
C GLN A 127 26.28 35.18 -67.99
N ASN A 128 25.58 35.94 -68.83
CA ASN A 128 24.91 37.17 -68.40
C ASN A 128 23.71 36.83 -67.51
N LEU A 129 23.44 37.64 -66.48
CA LEU A 129 22.22 37.52 -65.69
C LEU A 129 21.01 37.98 -66.52
N GLU A 130 19.85 37.33 -66.31
CA GLU A 130 18.60 37.66 -66.99
C GLU A 130 17.71 38.58 -66.14
N GLN A 131 16.66 39.18 -66.73
CA GLN A 131 15.77 40.06 -65.98
C GLN A 131 14.92 39.23 -65.00
N CYS A 132 14.87 39.65 -63.73
CA CYS A 132 14.16 38.89 -62.71
C CYS A 132 12.67 38.75 -63.00
N SER A 133 12.13 37.61 -62.59
CA SER A 133 10.71 37.27 -62.65
C SER A 133 10.33 36.41 -61.45
N ILE A 134 9.04 36.29 -61.16
CA ILE A 134 8.52 35.57 -59.99
C ILE A 134 9.01 34.10 -59.95
N SER A 135 9.20 33.46 -61.11
CA SER A 135 9.68 32.06 -61.20
C SER A 135 11.13 31.85 -60.71
N HIS A 136 11.91 32.92 -60.52
CA HIS A 136 13.22 32.84 -59.89
C HIS A 136 13.14 32.60 -58.37
N PHE A 137 11.99 32.94 -57.75
CA PHE A 137 11.77 32.83 -56.31
C PHE A 137 10.67 31.78 -56.05
N VAL A 138 11.05 30.50 -56.16
CA VAL A 138 10.14 29.33 -56.16
C VAL A 138 9.25 29.24 -54.91
N GLU A 139 9.68 29.81 -53.78
CA GLU A 139 8.97 29.78 -52.49
C GLU A 139 8.38 31.16 -52.08
N PHE A 140 8.04 32.00 -53.07
CA PHE A 140 7.51 33.35 -52.84
C PHE A 140 6.02 33.34 -52.44
N ASP A 141 5.72 33.38 -51.14
CA ASP A 141 4.34 33.52 -50.64
C ASP A 141 3.76 34.91 -50.98
N GLU A 142 2.94 34.98 -52.03
CA GLU A 142 2.23 36.20 -52.44
C GLU A 142 1.23 36.73 -51.39
N SER A 143 0.93 36.01 -50.30
CA SER A 143 0.04 36.51 -49.25
C SER A 143 0.63 37.71 -48.50
N ASN A 144 1.96 37.72 -48.31
CA ASN A 144 2.69 38.70 -47.52
C ASN A 144 2.78 40.07 -48.23
N THR A 145 2.42 41.15 -47.51
CA THR A 145 2.50 42.54 -47.98
C THR A 145 3.90 42.94 -48.46
N TYR A 146 4.96 42.47 -47.81
CA TYR A 146 6.34 42.73 -48.22
C TYR A 146 6.67 42.09 -49.59
N ASN A 147 6.20 40.85 -49.81
CA ASN A 147 6.37 40.16 -51.09
C ASN A 147 5.58 40.88 -52.21
N LYS A 148 4.39 41.42 -51.93
CA LYS A 148 3.65 42.25 -52.91
C LYS A 148 4.43 43.49 -53.33
N LEU A 149 5.12 44.17 -52.40
CA LEU A 149 5.96 45.33 -52.71
C LEU A 149 7.22 44.94 -53.50
N LEU A 150 7.85 43.81 -53.19
CA LEU A 150 8.98 43.28 -53.97
C LEU A 150 8.58 42.93 -55.40
N ARG A 151 7.39 42.34 -55.60
CA ARG A 151 6.89 41.89 -56.91
C ARG A 151 6.88 43.01 -57.95
N ASP A 152 6.48 44.21 -57.54
CA ASP A 152 6.41 45.39 -58.42
C ASP A 152 7.79 46.05 -58.64
N GLN A 153 8.82 45.65 -57.89
CA GLN A 153 10.22 46.10 -58.03
C GLN A 153 11.12 45.09 -58.75
N LEU A 154 10.72 43.81 -58.85
CA LEU A 154 11.53 42.76 -59.48
C LEU A 154 11.92 43.06 -60.94
N SER A 155 11.15 43.88 -61.67
CA SER A 155 11.49 44.30 -63.04
C SER A 155 12.87 44.94 -63.18
N ASP A 156 13.35 45.58 -62.12
CA ASP A 156 14.55 46.42 -62.12
C ASP A 156 15.80 45.63 -61.71
N TYR A 157 15.62 44.37 -61.32
CA TYR A 157 16.66 43.47 -60.87
C TYR A 157 17.07 42.46 -61.97
N TYR A 158 18.33 42.06 -61.93
CA TYR A 158 18.91 41.00 -62.78
C TYR A 158 19.21 39.78 -61.90
N CYS A 159 18.69 38.63 -62.29
CA CYS A 159 18.73 37.37 -61.55
C CYS A 159 19.72 36.37 -62.18
N LEU A 160 20.20 35.41 -61.36
CA LEU A 160 20.87 34.22 -61.89
C LEU A 160 19.91 33.44 -62.81
N PRO A 161 20.29 33.13 -64.06
CA PRO A 161 19.35 32.53 -65.01
C PRO A 161 18.82 31.18 -64.58
N LEU A 162 17.56 30.86 -64.88
CA LEU A 162 16.89 29.66 -64.34
C LEU A 162 17.59 28.32 -64.70
N ASN A 163 18.43 28.31 -65.73
CA ASN A 163 19.22 27.15 -66.15
C ASN A 163 20.68 27.15 -65.63
N TYR A 164 21.06 28.08 -64.74
CA TYR A 164 22.42 28.14 -64.22
C TYR A 164 22.75 26.90 -63.37
N SER A 165 24.02 26.50 -63.40
CA SER A 165 24.56 25.65 -62.35
C SER A 165 25.97 26.07 -61.99
N LEU A 166 26.23 26.20 -60.69
CA LEU A 166 27.50 26.67 -60.15
C LEU A 166 28.07 25.63 -59.19
N GLN A 167 29.18 24.99 -59.56
CA GLN A 167 29.95 24.17 -58.63
C GLN A 167 30.79 25.08 -57.73
N ILE A 168 30.72 24.83 -56.42
CA ILE A 168 31.54 25.49 -55.40
C ILE A 168 32.16 24.42 -54.50
N GLN A 169 33.42 24.63 -54.10
CA GLN A 169 34.22 23.65 -53.36
C GLN A 169 35.35 24.36 -52.63
N GLY A 170 35.66 23.89 -51.43
CA GLY A 170 36.90 24.19 -50.74
C GLY A 170 37.07 25.65 -50.35
N THR A 171 38.32 26.06 -50.21
CA THR A 171 38.74 27.37 -49.71
C THR A 171 39.98 27.85 -50.46
N TYR A 172 40.39 29.11 -50.27
CA TYR A 172 41.58 29.66 -50.91
C TYR A 172 42.91 28.90 -50.60
N LYS A 173 42.93 28.00 -49.60
CA LYS A 173 44.07 27.14 -49.28
C LYS A 173 43.90 25.66 -49.69
N SER A 174 42.75 25.31 -50.27
CA SER A 174 42.48 23.95 -50.74
C SER A 174 43.19 23.66 -52.06
N ASN A 175 43.54 22.40 -52.31
CA ASN A 175 44.16 21.97 -53.56
C ASN A 175 43.28 22.28 -54.78
N ILE A 176 41.95 22.22 -54.60
CA ILE A 176 40.93 22.66 -55.56
C ILE A 176 40.02 23.64 -54.83
N PHE A 177 39.86 24.85 -55.38
CA PHE A 177 38.95 25.88 -54.90
C PHE A 177 38.03 26.33 -56.03
N GLN A 178 36.73 26.12 -55.87
CA GLN A 178 35.72 26.49 -56.88
C GLN A 178 34.77 27.54 -56.32
N TYR A 179 34.52 28.60 -57.09
CA TYR A 179 33.68 29.72 -56.66
C TYR A 179 32.98 30.41 -57.83
N GLY A 180 31.82 31.01 -57.55
CA GLY A 180 31.15 31.93 -58.46
C GLY A 180 31.69 33.34 -58.28
N LYS A 181 31.75 34.11 -59.37
CA LYS A 181 32.02 35.54 -59.37
C LYS A 181 30.97 36.25 -60.20
N ILE A 182 30.18 37.12 -59.60
CA ILE A 182 29.29 38.03 -60.33
C ILE A 182 30.02 39.35 -60.51
N SER A 183 30.28 39.69 -61.77
CA SER A 183 31.01 40.88 -62.19
C SER A 183 30.03 41.94 -62.67
N VAL A 184 30.06 43.12 -62.06
CA VAL A 184 29.29 44.29 -62.49
C VAL A 184 30.20 45.14 -63.37
N ILE A 185 29.88 45.21 -64.65
CA ILE A 185 30.65 45.95 -65.65
C ILE A 185 29.82 47.07 -66.28
N ILE A 186 30.48 48.12 -66.77
CA ILE A 186 29.85 49.11 -67.64
C ILE A 186 29.42 48.40 -68.93
N CYS A 187 28.17 48.61 -69.36
CA CYS A 187 27.61 47.95 -70.54
C CYS A 187 28.20 48.51 -71.85
N SER A 188 28.27 47.67 -72.90
CA SER A 188 28.85 48.01 -74.20
C SER A 188 28.08 47.43 -75.41
N SER A 189 26.80 47.08 -75.25
CA SER A 189 25.90 46.63 -76.33
C SER A 189 24.99 47.77 -76.82
N ASP A 190 24.26 47.56 -77.93
CA ASP A 190 23.47 48.62 -78.58
C ASP A 190 22.37 49.25 -77.68
N ASP A 191 21.80 48.48 -76.75
CA ASP A 191 20.83 48.95 -75.73
C ASP A 191 21.43 49.85 -74.62
N CYS A 192 22.72 50.16 -74.71
CA CYS A 192 23.51 50.81 -73.67
C CYS A 192 24.12 52.14 -74.12
N TYR A 193 24.67 52.89 -73.17
CA TYR A 193 25.29 54.18 -73.44
C TYR A 193 26.53 54.05 -74.34
N GLN A 194 26.58 54.84 -75.40
CA GLN A 194 27.71 54.87 -76.33
C GLN A 194 28.94 55.49 -75.66
N SER A 195 30.14 55.14 -76.15
CA SER A 195 31.41 55.63 -75.58
C SER A 195 31.52 57.16 -75.53
N SER A 196 30.88 57.87 -76.46
CA SER A 196 30.75 59.34 -76.48
C SER A 196 29.85 59.88 -75.36
N GLU A 197 28.71 59.25 -75.12
CA GLU A 197 27.80 59.60 -74.00
C GLU A 197 28.50 59.34 -72.65
N LEU A 198 29.20 58.21 -72.52
CA LEU A 198 29.99 57.88 -71.33
C LEU A 198 31.09 58.91 -71.03
N GLN A 199 31.84 59.37 -72.04
CA GLN A 199 32.82 60.46 -71.88
C GLN A 199 32.18 61.77 -71.43
N GLN A 200 30.96 62.09 -71.90
CA GLN A 200 30.23 63.27 -71.45
C GLN A 200 29.82 63.14 -69.97
N PHE A 201 29.39 61.96 -69.52
CA PHE A 201 29.07 61.73 -68.10
C PHE A 201 30.30 61.76 -67.19
N GLU A 202 31.47 61.35 -67.69
CA GLU A 202 32.75 61.50 -66.99
C GLU A 202 33.11 62.99 -66.80
N GLN A 203 33.04 63.80 -67.86
CA GLN A 203 33.31 65.25 -67.82
C GLN A 203 32.32 66.01 -66.93
N LEU A 204 31.04 65.60 -66.92
CA LEU A 204 30.02 66.13 -66.02
C LEU A 204 30.14 65.62 -64.57
N GLY A 205 31.14 64.78 -64.27
CA GLY A 205 31.47 64.34 -62.91
C GLY A 205 30.58 63.23 -62.36
N TYR A 206 29.68 62.62 -63.14
CA TYR A 206 28.82 61.53 -62.65
C TYR A 206 29.64 60.33 -62.14
N PHE A 207 30.79 60.06 -62.76
CA PHE A 207 31.69 58.97 -62.34
C PHE A 207 32.35 59.25 -60.98
N ASN A 208 32.33 60.50 -60.50
CA ASN A 208 32.83 60.83 -59.17
C ASN A 208 31.84 60.46 -58.04
N ASN A 209 30.56 60.33 -58.36
CA ASN A 209 29.53 59.95 -57.40
C ASN A 209 29.56 58.44 -57.13
N SER A 210 29.30 58.06 -55.88
CA SER A 210 29.01 56.67 -55.53
C SER A 210 27.53 56.36 -55.80
N PHE A 211 27.26 55.17 -56.34
CA PHE A 211 25.92 54.61 -56.51
C PHE A 211 25.78 53.34 -55.68
N LYS A 212 24.56 52.84 -55.43
CA LYS A 212 24.34 51.56 -54.77
C LYS A 212 24.13 50.43 -55.76
N ILE A 213 24.53 49.24 -55.35
CA ILE A 213 24.15 47.97 -55.95
C ILE A 213 23.36 47.22 -54.88
N ASN A 214 22.05 47.28 -54.98
CA ASN A 214 21.11 46.61 -54.07
C ASN A 214 21.04 45.12 -54.46
N THR A 215 20.87 44.24 -53.48
CA THR A 215 20.79 42.79 -53.73
C THR A 215 19.58 42.16 -53.04
N LEU A 216 18.98 41.16 -53.68
CA LEU A 216 17.99 40.28 -53.07
C LEU A 216 18.59 38.87 -53.05
N ILE A 217 18.70 38.27 -51.87
CA ILE A 217 19.26 36.92 -51.70
C ILE A 217 18.18 36.00 -51.15
N LEU A 218 17.90 34.88 -51.81
CA LEU A 218 17.08 33.81 -51.26
C LEU A 218 17.88 33.09 -50.17
N ASN A 219 17.42 33.21 -48.92
CA ASN A 219 18.05 32.61 -47.75
C ASN A 219 17.12 31.53 -47.15
N ARG A 220 17.69 30.39 -46.75
CA ARG A 220 16.96 29.30 -46.07
C ARG A 220 17.49 29.08 -44.66
N VAL A 221 16.60 29.16 -43.68
CA VAL A 221 16.92 28.91 -42.26
C VAL A 221 16.18 27.66 -41.77
N PRO A 222 16.89 26.65 -41.24
CA PRO A 222 16.28 25.46 -40.65
C PRO A 222 15.26 25.78 -39.55
N ASN A 223 14.06 25.22 -39.69
CA ASN A 223 13.00 25.25 -38.69
C ASN A 223 12.31 23.89 -38.61
N LEU A 224 12.95 22.98 -37.90
CA LEU A 224 12.50 21.60 -37.70
C LEU A 224 11.17 21.48 -36.93
N ASN A 225 10.56 22.57 -36.46
CA ASN A 225 9.20 22.55 -35.90
C ASN A 225 8.11 22.60 -36.99
N MET A 226 8.44 23.06 -38.20
CA MET A 226 7.51 23.16 -39.33
C MET A 226 7.52 21.89 -40.20
N GLN A 227 6.47 21.69 -40.99
CA GLN A 227 6.34 20.54 -41.89
C GLN A 227 7.33 20.58 -43.08
N SER A 228 7.74 21.77 -43.50
CA SER A 228 8.82 22.02 -44.48
C SER A 228 10.23 21.78 -43.93
N ASN A 229 10.39 21.64 -42.61
CA ASN A 229 11.68 21.59 -41.89
C ASN A 229 12.61 22.82 -42.04
N TYR A 230 12.32 23.76 -42.93
CA TYR A 230 12.99 25.05 -43.08
C TYR A 230 12.00 26.19 -43.40
N ILE A 231 12.44 27.44 -43.22
CA ILE A 231 11.78 28.67 -43.70
C ILE A 231 12.68 29.29 -44.78
N SER A 232 12.10 29.68 -45.90
CA SER A 232 12.75 30.51 -46.93
C SER A 232 12.30 31.96 -46.81
N TYR A 233 13.21 32.92 -47.00
CA TYR A 233 12.88 34.34 -47.13
C TYR A 233 13.85 35.04 -48.08
N ILE A 234 13.46 36.22 -48.56
CA ILE A 234 14.33 37.11 -49.33
C ILE A 234 14.99 38.09 -48.36
N TYR A 235 16.32 38.16 -48.41
CA TYR A 235 17.11 39.13 -47.69
C TYR A 235 17.44 40.32 -48.61
N SER A 236 16.86 41.49 -48.32
CA SER A 236 16.98 42.72 -49.13
C SER A 236 18.02 43.72 -48.64
N ASP A 237 18.47 43.57 -47.40
CA ASP A 237 19.11 44.68 -46.68
C ASP A 237 20.59 44.84 -47.03
N TYR A 238 21.12 43.92 -47.83
CA TYR A 238 22.49 43.97 -48.34
C TYR A 238 22.58 44.78 -49.64
N TYR A 239 23.30 45.90 -49.56
CA TYR A 239 23.71 46.71 -50.70
C TYR A 239 25.21 47.00 -50.65
N VAL A 240 25.82 47.17 -51.82
CA VAL A 240 27.22 47.58 -51.98
C VAL A 240 27.28 48.99 -52.54
N GLN A 241 27.99 49.88 -51.87
CA GLN A 241 28.30 51.21 -52.40
C GLN A 241 29.51 51.11 -53.33
N ALA A 242 29.35 51.52 -54.60
CA ALA A 242 30.35 51.39 -55.65
C ALA A 242 30.60 52.73 -56.34
N LYS A 243 31.75 52.87 -57.01
CA LYS A 243 32.17 54.08 -57.74
C LYS A 243 32.98 53.69 -58.96
N ILE A 244 32.70 54.32 -60.11
CA ILE A 244 33.40 54.04 -61.37
C ILE A 244 34.91 54.36 -61.21
N GLY A 245 35.77 53.49 -61.73
CA GLY A 245 37.23 53.54 -61.53
C GLY A 245 37.74 52.86 -60.25
N LEU A 246 36.86 52.38 -59.36
CA LEU A 246 37.19 51.50 -58.24
C LEU A 246 36.44 50.17 -58.41
N GLU A 247 37.11 49.06 -58.12
CA GLU A 247 36.46 47.73 -58.10
C GLU A 247 36.10 47.40 -56.65
N THR A 248 34.81 47.52 -56.29
CA THR A 248 34.33 47.07 -54.97
C THR A 248 34.15 45.56 -54.96
N LYS A 249 34.93 44.86 -54.15
CA LYS A 249 34.98 43.41 -53.98
C LYS A 249 34.27 43.00 -52.69
N THR A 250 33.32 42.08 -52.78
CA THR A 250 32.65 41.51 -51.62
C THR A 250 32.53 40.00 -51.74
N ASP A 251 32.51 39.32 -50.60
CA ASP A 251 32.45 37.88 -50.49
C ASP A 251 31.09 37.44 -49.92
N VAL A 252 30.34 36.66 -50.71
CA VAL A 252 29.06 36.08 -50.33
C VAL A 252 29.33 34.65 -49.84
N PHE A 253 29.40 34.50 -48.52
CA PHE A 253 29.62 33.20 -47.86
C PHE A 253 28.30 32.47 -47.64
N LEU A 254 28.23 31.23 -48.12
CA LEU A 254 27.10 30.31 -47.93
C LEU A 254 27.48 29.23 -46.91
N GLU A 255 26.68 29.09 -45.85
CA GLU A 255 26.86 28.08 -44.81
C GLU A 255 25.92 26.89 -45.08
N GLN A 256 26.48 25.69 -45.24
CA GLN A 256 25.67 24.50 -45.48
C GLN A 256 24.98 24.04 -44.19
N GLN A 257 23.67 23.90 -44.25
CA GLN A 257 22.81 23.46 -43.15
C GLN A 257 22.32 22.04 -43.48
N GLN A 258 22.92 21.00 -42.88
CA GLN A 258 22.47 19.63 -43.03
C GLN A 258 21.30 19.33 -42.07
N LEU A 259 20.21 18.79 -42.61
CA LEU A 259 19.07 18.32 -41.85
C LEU A 259 19.11 16.78 -41.78
N SER A 260 18.88 16.21 -40.60
CA SER A 260 18.88 14.76 -40.37
C SER A 260 17.70 14.37 -39.49
N ILE A 261 16.71 13.70 -40.08
CA ILE A 261 15.41 13.43 -39.46
C ILE A 261 15.25 11.93 -39.28
N GLU A 262 15.40 11.44 -38.04
CA GLU A 262 15.15 10.04 -37.70
C GLU A 262 13.66 9.83 -37.46
N LYS A 263 12.96 9.36 -38.49
CA LYS A 263 11.52 9.07 -38.52
C LYS A 263 11.13 7.77 -37.80
N SER A 264 12.12 6.99 -37.36
CA SER A 264 11.93 5.67 -36.73
C SER A 264 11.42 5.73 -35.29
N VAL A 265 10.25 5.14 -35.08
CA VAL A 265 9.56 5.06 -33.79
C VAL A 265 9.78 3.71 -33.09
N ILE A 266 10.13 2.67 -33.85
CA ILE A 266 10.40 1.31 -33.38
C ILE A 266 11.92 1.14 -33.23
N PRO A 267 12.43 0.75 -32.05
CA PRO A 267 13.86 0.56 -31.84
C PRO A 267 14.41 -0.56 -32.74
N GLY A 268 15.53 -0.29 -33.41
CA GLY A 268 16.22 -1.24 -34.29
C GLY A 268 15.91 -1.07 -35.79
N ILE A 269 14.81 -0.40 -36.14
CA ILE A 269 14.60 0.12 -37.50
C ILE A 269 15.31 1.48 -37.60
N LYS A 270 15.89 1.78 -38.76
CA LYS A 270 16.45 3.09 -39.09
C LYS A 270 15.77 3.62 -40.36
N ASP A 271 15.16 4.78 -40.23
CA ASP A 271 14.47 5.54 -41.26
C ASP A 271 14.98 6.97 -41.07
N LEU A 272 16.07 7.30 -41.78
CA LEU A 272 16.81 8.54 -41.66
C LEU A 272 16.69 9.30 -42.97
N GLU A 273 15.92 10.37 -42.94
CA GLU A 273 15.85 11.34 -44.03
C GLU A 273 16.97 12.36 -43.84
N VAL A 274 17.79 12.56 -44.88
CA VAL A 274 18.88 13.54 -44.90
C VAL A 274 18.62 14.51 -46.03
N ASP A 275 18.69 15.80 -45.71
CA ASP A 275 18.45 16.92 -46.61
C ASP A 275 19.51 18.01 -46.32
N SER A 276 19.70 18.97 -47.22
CA SER A 276 20.64 20.07 -47.00
C SER A 276 20.24 21.35 -47.72
N VAL A 277 20.19 22.45 -46.98
CA VAL A 277 19.92 23.79 -47.51
C VAL A 277 21.12 24.71 -47.28
N PHE A 278 21.23 25.80 -48.04
CA PHE A 278 22.27 26.81 -47.87
C PHE A 278 21.69 28.05 -47.21
N SER A 279 22.41 28.60 -46.23
CA SER A 279 22.07 29.87 -45.58
C SER A 279 23.15 30.92 -45.80
N LEU A 280 22.76 32.19 -45.74
CA LEU A 280 23.66 33.33 -45.88
C LEU A 280 24.39 33.62 -44.56
N MET A 281 25.69 33.89 -44.63
CA MET A 281 26.46 34.37 -43.47
C MET A 281 26.49 35.90 -43.40
N ASP A 282 25.40 36.50 -42.97
CA ASP A 282 25.22 37.97 -42.89
C ASP A 282 26.39 38.68 -42.21
N ASN A 283 26.95 38.07 -41.15
CA ASN A 283 28.08 38.61 -40.37
C ASN A 283 29.43 38.62 -41.10
N LYS A 284 29.52 38.04 -42.31
CA LYS A 284 30.72 38.07 -43.18
C LYS A 284 30.56 38.96 -44.42
N LEU A 285 29.40 39.60 -44.63
CA LEU A 285 29.11 40.44 -45.79
C LEU A 285 29.78 41.82 -45.69
N GLN A 286 31.11 41.87 -45.86
CA GLN A 286 31.88 43.11 -45.80
C GLN A 286 32.48 43.46 -47.17
N PRO A 287 32.05 44.56 -47.82
CA PRO A 287 32.65 45.03 -49.06
C PRO A 287 34.01 45.70 -48.79
N SER A 288 34.94 45.52 -49.73
CA SER A 288 36.28 46.11 -49.75
C SER A 288 36.52 46.79 -51.10
N SER A 289 37.04 48.02 -51.12
CA SER A 289 37.31 48.73 -52.38
C SER A 289 38.79 48.60 -52.76
N VAL A 290 39.05 48.33 -54.03
CA VAL A 290 40.41 48.21 -54.58
C VAL A 290 40.54 49.07 -55.84
N PHE A 291 41.61 49.85 -55.94
CA PHE A 291 41.92 50.59 -57.16
C PHE A 291 42.16 49.62 -58.33
N THR A 292 41.51 49.88 -59.45
CA THR A 292 41.60 49.07 -60.67
C THR A 292 42.10 49.93 -61.82
N SER A 293 43.00 49.41 -62.65
CA SER A 293 43.33 50.02 -63.94
C SER A 293 42.24 49.79 -65.00
N ASN A 294 41.34 48.84 -64.77
CA ASN A 294 40.24 48.55 -65.67
C ASN A 294 38.95 49.25 -65.20
N ILE A 295 38.71 50.43 -65.76
CA ILE A 295 37.57 51.31 -65.48
C ILE A 295 36.21 50.61 -65.74
N THR A 296 36.16 49.61 -66.63
CA THR A 296 34.88 48.93 -66.94
C THR A 296 34.39 48.02 -65.83
N LYS A 297 35.23 47.62 -64.86
CA LYS A 297 34.86 46.74 -63.74
C LYS A 297 34.62 47.55 -62.47
N VAL A 298 33.39 47.57 -62.00
CA VAL A 298 32.95 48.48 -60.92
C VAL A 298 32.61 47.73 -59.62
N ALA A 299 32.10 46.50 -59.71
CA ALA A 299 31.94 45.63 -58.55
C ALA A 299 32.12 44.14 -58.88
N SER A 300 32.44 43.36 -57.84
CA SER A 300 32.75 41.94 -57.91
C SER A 300 32.26 41.21 -56.65
N PHE A 301 31.25 40.36 -56.81
CA PHE A 301 30.67 39.54 -55.73
C PHE A 301 31.17 38.10 -55.87
N PHE A 302 31.82 37.55 -54.85
CA PHE A 302 32.39 36.20 -54.87
C PHE A 302 31.54 35.23 -54.04
N ILE A 303 30.81 34.33 -54.69
CA ILE A 303 29.95 33.31 -54.07
C ILE A 303 30.79 32.08 -53.73
N ARG A 304 30.89 31.73 -52.45
CA ARG A 304 31.69 30.59 -51.97
C ARG A 304 31.13 29.95 -50.71
N LEU A 305 31.52 28.70 -50.45
CA LEU A 305 31.20 28.00 -49.20
C LEU A 305 31.91 28.63 -48.00
N SER A 306 31.28 28.54 -46.83
CA SER A 306 31.94 28.72 -45.54
C SER A 306 32.68 27.45 -45.12
N GLN A 307 33.71 27.59 -44.30
CA GLN A 307 34.32 26.49 -43.54
C GLN A 307 33.45 26.00 -42.38
N SER A 308 32.31 26.65 -42.12
CA SER A 308 31.35 26.21 -41.11
C SER A 308 30.20 25.45 -41.76
N GLU A 309 29.77 24.39 -41.11
CA GLU A 309 28.62 23.56 -41.46
C GLU A 309 27.74 23.42 -40.21
N MET A 310 26.43 23.35 -40.39
CA MET A 310 25.47 23.23 -39.29
C MET A 310 24.64 21.96 -39.45
N HIS A 311 24.78 21.01 -38.53
CA HIS A 311 24.07 19.74 -38.58
C HIS A 311 22.92 19.78 -37.57
N TYR A 312 21.69 19.67 -38.05
CA TYR A 312 20.48 19.64 -37.23
C TYR A 312 19.87 18.24 -37.22
N TYR A 313 19.69 17.67 -36.03
CA TYR A 313 19.14 16.34 -35.83
C TYR A 313 17.74 16.44 -35.18
N LYS A 314 16.74 15.87 -35.85
CA LYS A 314 15.35 15.74 -35.38
C LYS A 314 15.05 14.27 -35.12
N GLN A 315 14.93 13.89 -33.85
CA GLN A 315 14.63 12.52 -33.43
C GLN A 315 13.22 12.48 -32.84
N TYR A 316 12.35 11.63 -33.39
CA TYR A 316 11.01 11.41 -32.81
C TYR A 316 11.09 10.51 -31.56
N TYR A 317 10.17 10.69 -30.62
CA TYR A 317 10.12 9.90 -29.38
C TYR A 317 9.79 8.43 -29.67
N ARG A 318 10.53 7.50 -29.05
CA ARG A 318 10.54 6.07 -29.44
C ARG A 318 9.85 5.16 -28.42
N PHE A 319 9.47 3.95 -28.85
CA PHE A 319 8.75 3.02 -27.98
C PHE A 319 9.56 2.56 -26.75
N ASP A 320 10.87 2.39 -26.86
CA ASP A 320 11.77 2.05 -25.74
C ASP A 320 11.81 3.17 -24.68
N GLU A 321 11.80 4.43 -25.11
CA GLU A 321 11.72 5.59 -24.23
C GLU A 321 10.37 5.65 -23.51
N LEU A 322 9.26 5.41 -24.23
CA LEU A 322 7.91 5.31 -23.64
C LEU A 322 7.82 4.17 -22.61
N PHE A 323 8.37 2.98 -22.90
CA PHE A 323 8.41 1.88 -21.94
C PHE A 323 9.29 2.19 -20.72
N SER A 324 10.41 2.87 -20.91
CA SER A 324 11.28 3.34 -19.82
C SER A 324 10.56 4.33 -18.91
N TYR A 325 9.89 5.33 -19.48
CA TYR A 325 9.09 6.33 -18.77
C TYR A 325 7.94 5.70 -17.96
N VAL A 326 7.13 4.84 -18.59
CA VAL A 326 6.03 4.13 -17.93
C VAL A 326 6.56 3.15 -16.87
N GLY A 327 7.71 2.51 -17.11
CA GLY A 327 8.40 1.65 -16.13
C GLY A 327 8.84 2.42 -14.88
N GLY A 328 9.49 3.57 -15.05
CA GLY A 328 9.90 4.45 -13.95
C GLY A 328 8.71 4.95 -13.12
N ILE A 329 7.63 5.41 -13.77
CA ILE A 329 6.39 5.81 -13.09
C ILE A 329 5.75 4.63 -12.37
N THR A 330 5.73 3.44 -12.98
CA THR A 330 5.22 2.21 -12.35
C THR A 330 5.99 1.90 -11.07
N GLN A 331 7.32 1.94 -11.10
CA GLN A 331 8.17 1.67 -9.94
C GLN A 331 7.98 2.72 -8.83
N PHE A 332 7.90 4.00 -9.19
CA PHE A 332 7.64 5.10 -8.26
C PHE A 332 6.29 4.97 -7.56
N LEU A 333 5.20 4.83 -8.33
CA LEU A 333 3.85 4.68 -7.78
C LEU A 333 3.69 3.39 -6.97
N ALA A 334 4.25 2.27 -7.45
CA ALA A 334 4.24 1.00 -6.71
C ALA A 334 5.05 1.08 -5.40
N THR A 335 6.14 1.85 -5.35
CA THR A 335 6.91 2.06 -4.12
C THR A 335 6.11 2.86 -3.10
N ILE A 336 5.50 3.98 -3.52
CA ILE A 336 4.70 4.83 -2.63
C ILE A 336 3.45 4.09 -2.15
N LEU A 337 2.60 3.60 -3.06
CA LEU A 337 1.38 2.88 -2.72
C LEU A 337 1.70 1.60 -1.94
N GLY A 338 2.72 0.85 -2.36
CA GLY A 338 3.19 -0.36 -1.69
C GLY A 338 3.63 -0.12 -0.26
N TYR A 339 4.30 0.99 0.06
CA TYR A 339 4.61 1.35 1.44
C TYR A 339 3.34 1.51 2.29
N PHE A 340 2.37 2.29 1.83
CA PHE A 340 1.10 2.50 2.57
C PHE A 340 0.30 1.20 2.71
N ILE A 341 0.16 0.42 1.63
CA ILE A 341 -0.60 -0.84 1.62
C ILE A 341 0.09 -1.91 2.47
N LEU A 342 1.42 -2.02 2.43
CA LEU A 342 2.17 -2.97 3.27
C LEU A 342 1.98 -2.65 4.76
N LYS A 343 2.06 -1.37 5.16
CA LYS A 343 1.80 -0.98 6.56
C LYS A 343 0.33 -1.22 6.96
N TYR A 344 -0.62 -0.96 6.07
CA TYR A 344 -2.04 -1.30 6.27
C TYR A 344 -2.25 -2.80 6.45
N ASN A 345 -1.65 -3.63 5.57
CA ASN A 345 -1.74 -5.09 5.62
C ASN A 345 -1.07 -5.67 6.87
N GLN A 346 0.09 -5.13 7.29
CA GLN A 346 0.76 -5.50 8.55
C GLN A 346 -0.11 -5.17 9.78
N ALA A 347 -0.73 -3.99 9.83
CA ALA A 347 -1.66 -3.63 10.91
C ALA A 347 -2.91 -4.53 10.90
N GLY A 348 -3.52 -4.76 9.72
CA GLY A 348 -4.66 -5.66 9.56
C GLY A 348 -4.37 -7.10 9.99
N LEU A 349 -3.18 -7.61 9.70
CA LEU A 349 -2.68 -8.90 10.16
C LEU A 349 -2.57 -8.95 11.69
N GLN A 350 -1.91 -7.95 12.29
CA GLN A 350 -1.79 -7.84 13.75
C GLN A 350 -3.15 -7.76 14.44
N ILE A 351 -4.12 -7.02 13.88
CA ILE A 351 -5.50 -6.96 14.40
C ILE A 351 -6.20 -8.33 14.30
N LYS A 352 -6.08 -9.03 13.16
CA LYS A 352 -6.67 -10.38 13.00
C LYS A 352 -6.04 -11.40 13.95
N LEU A 353 -4.74 -11.30 14.21
CA LEU A 353 -3.99 -12.19 15.10
C LEU A 353 -4.25 -11.86 16.58
N ALA A 354 -4.33 -10.59 16.96
CA ALA A 354 -4.74 -10.15 18.29
C ALA A 354 -6.13 -10.69 18.65
N ASN A 355 -7.10 -10.55 17.75
CA ASN A 355 -8.43 -11.15 17.88
C ASN A 355 -8.42 -12.70 17.89
N ALA A 356 -7.42 -13.33 17.29
CA ALA A 356 -7.27 -14.79 17.32
C ALA A 356 -6.76 -15.28 18.69
N LEU A 357 -5.76 -14.61 19.29
CA LEU A 357 -5.12 -15.02 20.55
C LEU A 357 -5.85 -14.52 21.81
N TYR A 358 -6.17 -13.23 21.90
CA TYR A 358 -6.57 -12.57 23.15
C TYR A 358 -8.08 -12.35 23.30
N GLN A 359 -8.48 -11.91 24.49
CA GLN A 359 -9.75 -11.21 24.78
C GLN A 359 -9.43 -9.75 25.17
N PHE A 360 -10.39 -8.84 25.00
CA PHE A 360 -10.21 -7.41 25.24
C PHE A 360 -11.33 -6.88 26.11
N ASP A 361 -10.98 -6.31 27.27
CA ASP A 361 -11.95 -5.54 28.04
C ASP A 361 -11.97 -4.09 27.53
N MET A 362 -13.11 -3.70 26.97
CA MET A 362 -13.32 -2.38 26.38
C MET A 362 -14.38 -1.64 27.20
N PRO A 363 -14.02 -0.53 27.88
CA PRO A 363 -14.97 0.25 28.66
C PRO A 363 -16.05 0.83 27.74
N GLU A 364 -17.29 0.73 28.19
CA GLU A 364 -18.43 1.38 27.56
C GLU A 364 -18.69 2.72 28.26
N LYS A 365 -18.91 3.78 27.48
CA LYS A 365 -19.47 5.01 28.02
C LYS A 365 -20.99 4.85 28.13
N LYS A 366 -21.52 4.83 29.35
CA LYS A 366 -22.96 4.85 29.64
C LYS A 366 -23.26 6.01 30.58
N LYS A 367 -24.14 6.93 30.17
CA LYS A 367 -24.55 8.12 30.95
C LYS A 367 -23.37 8.97 31.50
N GLY A 368 -22.22 8.96 30.82
CA GLY A 368 -21.01 9.69 31.22
C GLY A 368 -19.93 8.81 31.86
N GLU A 369 -20.34 7.77 32.60
CA GLU A 369 -19.45 6.83 33.29
C GLU A 369 -18.79 5.84 32.32
N THR A 370 -17.58 5.38 32.68
CA THR A 370 -16.84 4.33 31.95
C THR A 370 -16.91 3.00 32.67
N VAL A 371 -17.93 2.19 32.36
CA VAL A 371 -18.13 0.87 32.96
C VAL A 371 -17.43 -0.20 32.12
N PHE A 372 -16.72 -1.14 32.76
CA PHE A 372 -16.03 -2.20 32.03
C PHE A 372 -17.00 -3.27 31.48
N SER A 373 -16.63 -3.89 30.37
CA SER A 373 -17.52 -4.85 29.69
C SER A 373 -17.65 -6.16 30.45
N PHE A 374 -16.58 -6.57 31.15
CA PHE A 374 -16.60 -7.68 32.08
C PHE A 374 -17.45 -7.35 33.32
N GLU A 375 -17.30 -6.14 33.88
CA GLU A 375 -18.04 -5.67 35.05
C GLU A 375 -19.56 -5.62 34.81
N SER A 376 -20.00 -5.11 33.66
CA SER A 376 -21.42 -5.12 33.30
C SER A 376 -21.99 -6.52 33.07
N LEU A 377 -21.19 -7.50 32.65
CA LEU A 377 -21.58 -8.92 32.59
C LEU A 377 -21.65 -9.54 33.99
N VAL A 378 -20.66 -9.25 34.84
CA VAL A 378 -20.61 -9.74 36.23
C VAL A 378 -21.86 -9.28 36.99
N ASN A 379 -22.21 -7.99 36.93
CA ASN A 379 -23.40 -7.46 37.59
C ASN A 379 -24.69 -8.13 37.08
N LYS A 380 -24.87 -8.32 35.76
CA LYS A 380 -26.03 -9.05 35.20
C LYS A 380 -26.11 -10.52 35.64
N ILE A 381 -24.96 -11.19 35.79
CA ILE A 381 -24.90 -12.56 36.32
C ILE A 381 -25.27 -12.58 37.81
N PHE A 382 -24.86 -11.58 38.60
CA PHE A 382 -25.29 -11.44 39.99
C PHE A 382 -26.80 -11.14 40.11
N GLU A 383 -27.36 -10.26 39.28
CA GLU A 383 -28.81 -9.98 39.24
C GLU A 383 -29.64 -11.24 38.92
N SER A 384 -29.20 -12.01 37.91
CA SER A 384 -29.86 -13.27 37.51
C SER A 384 -29.59 -14.46 38.45
N LEU A 385 -28.58 -14.38 39.33
CA LEU A 385 -28.39 -15.31 40.43
C LEU A 385 -29.23 -14.93 41.65
N LYS A 386 -29.34 -13.64 41.99
CA LYS A 386 -30.15 -13.17 43.12
C LYS A 386 -31.63 -13.56 42.94
N SER A 387 -32.18 -13.45 41.74
CA SER A 387 -33.55 -13.90 41.47
C SER A 387 -33.74 -15.42 41.59
N ILE A 388 -32.67 -16.21 41.41
CA ILE A 388 -32.68 -17.67 41.65
C ILE A 388 -32.53 -17.96 43.15
N GLU A 389 -31.69 -17.21 43.87
CA GLU A 389 -31.55 -17.31 45.33
C GLU A 389 -32.85 -16.92 46.05
N ASP A 390 -33.57 -15.92 45.55
CA ASP A 390 -34.94 -15.57 46.00
C ASP A 390 -35.93 -16.72 45.77
N VAL A 391 -35.77 -17.54 44.72
CA VAL A 391 -36.60 -18.73 44.47
C VAL A 391 -36.18 -19.91 45.37
N VAL A 392 -34.87 -20.14 45.53
CA VAL A 392 -34.32 -21.22 46.38
C VAL A 392 -34.59 -20.97 47.87
N SER A 393 -34.55 -19.71 48.33
CA SER A 393 -34.89 -19.33 49.71
C SER A 393 -36.39 -19.43 50.00
N LYS A 394 -37.25 -19.03 49.06
CA LYS A 394 -38.71 -19.30 49.11
C LYS A 394 -38.97 -20.81 49.16
N PHE A 395 -38.28 -21.61 48.35
CA PHE A 395 -38.37 -23.07 48.42
C PHE A 395 -37.90 -23.62 49.78
N LYS A 396 -36.76 -23.15 50.31
CA LYS A 396 -36.19 -23.61 51.61
C LYS A 396 -37.11 -23.30 52.79
N SER A 397 -37.77 -22.14 52.80
CA SER A 397 -38.76 -21.78 53.83
C SER A 397 -40.07 -22.57 53.69
N SER A 398 -40.55 -22.82 52.46
CA SER A 398 -41.68 -23.73 52.21
C SER A 398 -41.40 -25.16 52.65
N ALA A 399 -40.20 -25.69 52.35
CA ALA A 399 -39.78 -27.03 52.77
C ALA A 399 -39.68 -27.15 54.31
N HIS A 400 -39.20 -26.11 54.99
CA HIS A 400 -39.21 -26.07 56.46
C HIS A 400 -40.63 -26.11 57.04
N ARG A 401 -41.58 -25.33 56.49
CA ARG A 401 -43.00 -25.37 56.91
C ARG A 401 -43.63 -26.75 56.73
N LEU A 402 -43.29 -27.46 55.65
CA LEU A 402 -43.76 -28.83 55.42
C LEU A 402 -43.20 -29.81 56.49
N ILE A 403 -41.92 -29.67 56.84
CA ILE A 403 -41.26 -30.53 57.85
C ILE A 403 -41.81 -30.25 59.26
N THR A 404 -42.12 -29.00 59.63
CA THR A 404 -42.74 -28.69 60.92
C THR A 404 -44.17 -29.20 61.03
N LEU A 405 -44.99 -29.06 59.97
CA LEU A 405 -46.33 -29.65 59.93
C LEU A 405 -46.30 -31.18 60.03
N THR A 406 -45.35 -31.84 59.34
CA THR A 406 -45.17 -33.30 59.43
C THR A 406 -44.80 -33.74 60.85
N ARG A 407 -44.01 -32.94 61.58
CA ARG A 407 -43.65 -33.22 62.99
C ARG A 407 -44.83 -33.01 63.95
N LEU A 408 -45.65 -31.98 63.74
CA LEU A 408 -46.86 -31.76 64.56
C LEU A 408 -47.90 -32.88 64.35
N ALA A 409 -48.12 -33.31 63.11
CA ALA A 409 -48.98 -34.46 62.82
C ALA A 409 -48.50 -35.78 63.46
N GLY A 410 -47.18 -35.93 63.66
CA GLY A 410 -46.60 -37.08 64.36
C GLY A 410 -46.69 -37.02 65.90
N ALA A 411 -46.96 -35.85 66.49
CA ALA A 411 -46.97 -35.64 67.93
C ALA A 411 -48.35 -35.89 68.59
N LEU A 412 -49.43 -35.92 67.81
CA LEU A 412 -50.81 -36.07 68.29
C LEU A 412 -51.27 -37.54 68.36
N LYS A 413 -50.51 -38.38 69.10
CA LYS A 413 -50.93 -39.73 69.48
C LYS A 413 -50.75 -39.96 70.98
N PHE A 414 -51.84 -39.80 71.72
CA PHE A 414 -51.91 -40.06 73.15
C PHE A 414 -51.86 -41.57 73.49
N PRO A 415 -51.13 -41.98 74.54
CA PRO A 415 -51.54 -43.10 75.40
C PRO A 415 -52.61 -42.64 76.41
N ASN A 416 -53.23 -43.58 77.13
CA ASN A 416 -54.47 -43.36 77.91
C ASN A 416 -54.31 -43.77 79.39
N GLN A 417 -55.28 -43.41 80.25
CA GLN A 417 -55.44 -43.79 81.68
C GLN A 417 -54.47 -43.11 82.69
N GLN A 418 -54.80 -42.84 83.96
CA GLN A 418 -56.08 -42.74 84.73
C GLN A 418 -55.85 -42.03 86.11
N VAL A 419 -56.92 -41.88 86.92
CA VAL A 419 -56.95 -41.67 88.41
C VAL A 419 -57.04 -40.23 88.99
N GLN A 420 -58.29 -39.86 89.36
CA GLN A 420 -58.81 -39.20 90.60
C GLN A 420 -58.21 -37.91 91.24
N GLN A 421 -59.13 -36.94 91.48
CA GLN A 421 -59.34 -36.11 92.69
C GLN A 421 -58.25 -35.07 93.12
N THR A 422 -58.55 -33.90 93.72
CA THR A 422 -59.81 -33.35 94.29
C THR A 422 -59.87 -31.80 94.22
N ASP A 423 -61.08 -31.24 94.35
CA ASP A 423 -61.46 -29.92 94.91
C ASP A 423 -60.97 -28.56 94.32
N LYS A 424 -61.93 -27.92 93.60
CA LYS A 424 -62.52 -26.56 93.86
C LYS A 424 -61.83 -25.26 93.39
N VAL A 425 -62.73 -24.26 93.25
CA VAL A 425 -62.59 -22.79 93.11
C VAL A 425 -62.59 -22.23 91.66
N ASP A 426 -63.70 -21.52 91.39
CA ASP A 426 -63.93 -20.39 90.47
C ASP A 426 -63.84 -20.58 88.94
N GLU A 427 -64.86 -21.26 88.44
CA GLU A 427 -65.80 -20.80 87.40
C GLU A 427 -65.67 -19.31 86.93
N GLU A 428 -65.22 -19.08 85.69
CA GLU A 428 -65.91 -18.19 84.73
C GLU A 428 -65.46 -18.43 83.26
N ILE A 429 -66.16 -17.80 82.29
CA ILE A 429 -65.86 -17.80 80.83
C ILE A 429 -65.90 -19.19 80.14
N ALA A 430 -67.00 -19.93 80.30
CA ALA A 430 -67.30 -21.12 79.50
C ALA A 430 -68.62 -20.99 78.71
N ASN A 431 -68.71 -20.02 77.78
CA ASN A 431 -69.98 -19.77 77.04
C ASN A 431 -69.85 -19.15 75.63
N GLN A 432 -68.93 -19.64 74.77
CA GLN A 432 -68.85 -19.16 73.38
C GLN A 432 -68.37 -20.15 72.30
N ILE A 433 -68.31 -21.47 72.56
CA ILE A 433 -67.85 -22.48 71.59
C ILE A 433 -68.84 -23.66 71.49
N THR A 434 -70.09 -23.36 71.12
CA THR A 434 -71.15 -24.39 71.04
C THR A 434 -72.15 -24.20 69.88
N LEU A 435 -71.75 -23.60 68.76
CA LEU A 435 -72.60 -23.51 67.56
C LEU A 435 -71.85 -23.54 66.22
N ARG A 436 -71.32 -24.73 65.85
CA ARG A 436 -71.13 -25.20 64.44
C ARG A 436 -70.52 -26.61 64.38
N LEU A 437 -71.32 -27.61 64.74
CA LEU A 437 -71.06 -29.02 64.44
C LEU A 437 -72.22 -29.58 63.62
N GLU A 438 -72.27 -29.24 62.32
CA GLU A 438 -73.13 -29.94 61.35
C GLU A 438 -72.71 -29.61 59.90
N THR A 439 -71.65 -30.28 59.43
CA THR A 439 -71.36 -30.50 57.99
C THR A 439 -70.24 -31.54 57.86
N GLN A 440 -70.59 -32.82 58.07
CA GLN A 440 -69.63 -33.93 58.04
C GLN A 440 -70.06 -35.02 57.03
N ASN A 441 -69.78 -34.79 55.75
CA ASN A 441 -69.48 -35.86 54.80
C ASN A 441 -68.85 -35.32 53.51
N ASP A 442 -67.55 -35.61 53.34
CA ASP A 442 -66.89 -36.00 52.07
C ASP A 442 -65.37 -35.86 52.25
N ASN A 443 -64.72 -36.92 52.75
CA ASN A 443 -63.27 -36.97 52.90
C ASN A 443 -62.72 -38.40 52.78
N LEU A 444 -62.68 -38.93 51.55
CA LEU A 444 -61.95 -40.17 51.23
C LEU A 444 -61.22 -40.11 49.87
N HIS A 445 -60.60 -38.97 49.53
CA HIS A 445 -59.76 -38.90 48.31
C HIS A 445 -58.54 -37.95 48.31
N SER A 446 -58.27 -37.21 49.39
CA SER A 446 -57.19 -36.20 49.40
C SER A 446 -55.77 -36.80 49.38
N GLU A 447 -55.55 -37.97 49.98
CA GLU A 447 -54.20 -38.53 50.21
C GLU A 447 -53.44 -38.90 48.92
N LYS A 448 -54.14 -39.17 47.81
CA LYS A 448 -53.50 -39.42 46.49
C LYS A 448 -53.03 -38.15 45.78
N LEU A 449 -53.58 -36.97 46.11
CA LEU A 449 -53.26 -35.74 45.37
C LEU A 449 -51.86 -35.21 45.72
N GLN A 450 -51.42 -35.38 46.96
CA GLN A 450 -50.23 -34.74 47.52
C GLN A 450 -48.90 -35.27 46.95
N TYR A 451 -48.85 -36.54 46.51
CA TYR A 451 -47.66 -37.14 45.88
C TYR A 451 -47.37 -36.61 44.47
N SER A 452 -48.37 -36.10 43.75
CA SER A 452 -48.19 -35.55 42.40
C SER A 452 -47.36 -34.26 42.43
N HIS A 453 -47.67 -33.37 43.38
CA HIS A 453 -47.16 -32.00 43.42
C HIS A 453 -45.64 -31.93 43.69
N GLU A 454 -45.12 -32.84 44.51
CA GLU A 454 -43.69 -32.97 44.82
C GLU A 454 -42.89 -33.55 43.63
N SER A 455 -43.54 -34.26 42.69
CA SER A 455 -42.87 -34.77 41.48
C SER A 455 -42.63 -33.66 40.46
N ASN A 456 -43.68 -32.90 40.13
CA ASN A 456 -43.64 -31.76 39.21
C ASN A 456 -42.61 -30.70 39.63
N GLN A 457 -42.43 -30.50 40.94
CA GLN A 457 -41.50 -29.51 41.48
C GLN A 457 -40.03 -29.80 41.11
N THR A 458 -39.64 -31.08 41.03
CA THR A 458 -38.29 -31.46 40.57
C THR A 458 -38.09 -31.28 39.07
N PHE A 459 -39.16 -31.33 38.28
CA PHE A 459 -39.12 -31.11 36.82
C PHE A 459 -38.93 -29.63 36.47
N TYR A 460 -39.69 -28.72 37.11
CA TYR A 460 -39.52 -27.27 36.90
C TYR A 460 -38.11 -26.79 37.24
N LEU A 461 -37.56 -27.24 38.36
CA LEU A 461 -36.22 -26.85 38.80
C LEU A 461 -35.12 -27.34 37.84
N GLU A 462 -35.28 -28.51 37.21
CA GLU A 462 -34.38 -28.97 36.14
C GLU A 462 -34.59 -28.20 34.81
N GLN A 463 -35.81 -27.75 34.53
CA GLN A 463 -36.11 -26.88 33.38
C GLN A 463 -35.44 -25.50 33.54
N ASP A 464 -35.54 -24.90 34.72
CA ASP A 464 -34.96 -23.58 35.00
C ASP A 464 -33.43 -23.62 35.08
N LYS A 465 -32.84 -24.70 35.60
CA LYS A 465 -31.39 -24.99 35.47
C LYS A 465 -30.94 -24.94 34.01
N LYS A 466 -31.71 -25.52 33.08
CA LYS A 466 -31.42 -25.53 31.63
C LYS A 466 -31.63 -24.15 30.97
N LYS A 467 -32.65 -23.39 31.37
CA LYS A 467 -32.86 -22.00 30.92
C LYS A 467 -31.69 -21.11 31.36
N PHE A 468 -31.35 -21.13 32.65
CA PHE A 468 -30.30 -20.31 33.24
C PHE A 468 -28.91 -20.60 32.66
N LEU A 469 -28.53 -21.87 32.52
CA LEU A 469 -27.29 -22.26 31.83
C LEU A 469 -27.23 -21.71 30.38
N THR A 470 -28.36 -21.73 29.67
CA THR A 470 -28.42 -21.21 28.28
C THR A 470 -28.28 -19.68 28.25
N LEU A 471 -28.90 -18.96 29.19
CA LEU A 471 -28.77 -17.50 29.36
C LEU A 471 -27.33 -17.09 29.69
N ILE A 472 -26.68 -17.77 30.65
CA ILE A 472 -25.26 -17.55 30.98
C ILE A 472 -24.36 -17.73 29.75
N ILE A 473 -24.56 -18.82 28.99
CA ILE A 473 -23.80 -19.10 27.77
C ILE A 473 -23.98 -17.99 26.73
N GLN A 474 -25.19 -17.45 26.58
CA GLN A 474 -25.47 -16.34 25.67
C GLN A 474 -24.71 -15.08 26.09
N LEU A 475 -24.79 -14.66 27.37
CA LEU A 475 -24.06 -13.50 27.89
C LEU A 475 -22.52 -13.64 27.72
N ILE A 476 -21.97 -14.83 27.96
CA ILE A 476 -20.53 -15.13 27.78
C ILE A 476 -20.12 -15.11 26.31
N LEU A 477 -21.01 -15.43 25.37
CA LEU A 477 -20.73 -15.35 23.93
C LEU A 477 -20.87 -13.92 23.39
N GLU A 478 -21.84 -13.15 23.88
CA GLU A 478 -22.13 -11.78 23.46
C GLU A 478 -21.08 -10.77 23.95
N SER A 479 -20.64 -10.89 25.20
CA SER A 479 -19.59 -10.05 25.81
C SER A 479 -18.21 -10.14 25.15
N ARG A 480 -17.96 -11.13 24.27
CA ARG A 480 -16.66 -11.37 23.61
C ARG A 480 -16.42 -10.41 22.45
N LYS A 481 -16.25 -9.12 22.80
CA LYS A 481 -15.86 -8.03 21.91
C LYS A 481 -14.57 -8.35 21.14
N LYS A 482 -14.51 -7.84 19.91
CA LYS A 482 -13.36 -7.93 19.00
C LYS A 482 -12.80 -6.54 18.77
N LEU A 483 -11.48 -6.41 18.62
CA LEU A 483 -10.86 -5.19 18.12
C LEU A 483 -11.26 -4.99 16.65
N SER A 484 -12.23 -4.11 16.42
CA SER A 484 -12.59 -3.55 15.11
C SER A 484 -12.09 -2.11 15.03
N PHE A 485 -11.11 -1.86 14.17
CA PHE A 485 -10.58 -0.52 13.91
C PHE A 485 -11.11 0.02 12.59
N GLY A 486 -11.63 1.25 12.60
CA GLY A 486 -11.99 1.97 11.38
C GLY A 486 -10.75 2.41 10.58
N VAL A 487 -10.94 2.69 9.29
CA VAL A 487 -9.84 3.09 8.37
C VAL A 487 -9.03 4.27 8.91
N HIS A 488 -9.68 5.25 9.55
CA HIS A 488 -9.04 6.39 10.20
C HIS A 488 -7.98 6.01 11.24
N PHE A 489 -8.18 4.94 12.03
CA PHE A 489 -7.17 4.47 12.98
C PHE A 489 -5.93 3.94 12.26
N ILE A 490 -6.12 3.17 11.18
CA ILE A 490 -5.02 2.59 10.42
C ILE A 490 -4.24 3.72 9.71
N ALA A 491 -4.93 4.66 9.05
CA ALA A 491 -4.30 5.84 8.46
C ALA A 491 -3.43 6.62 9.47
N LYS A 492 -3.94 6.82 10.69
CA LYS A 492 -3.22 7.46 11.79
C LYS A 492 -2.03 6.65 12.32
N GLN A 493 -2.06 5.32 12.23
CA GLN A 493 -0.94 4.46 12.60
C GLN A 493 0.13 4.39 11.52
N VAL A 494 -0.23 4.56 10.23
CA VAL A 494 0.74 4.64 9.11
C VAL A 494 1.40 6.01 9.06
N SER A 495 0.68 7.11 9.33
CA SER A 495 1.25 8.46 9.45
C SER A 495 1.97 8.64 10.80
N SER A 496 3.16 8.06 10.92
CA SER A 496 3.96 8.01 12.15
C SER A 496 4.38 9.39 12.67
N THR A 497 4.43 10.41 11.82
CA THR A 497 4.79 11.79 12.17
C THR A 497 3.68 12.52 12.95
N LEU A 498 2.40 12.21 12.71
CA LEU A 498 1.25 12.88 13.35
C LEU A 498 0.97 12.42 14.80
N LYS A 499 1.87 11.66 15.43
CA LYS A 499 1.64 11.03 16.74
C LYS A 499 1.69 11.98 17.95
N LYS A 500 2.18 13.22 17.82
CA LYS A 500 2.54 14.07 18.97
C LYS A 500 1.37 14.66 19.80
N ASN A 501 0.28 15.15 19.18
CA ASN A 501 -0.69 16.03 19.89
C ASN A 501 -2.11 15.46 20.13
N SER A 502 -2.42 14.23 19.72
CA SER A 502 -3.79 13.70 19.93
C SER A 502 -3.94 13.00 21.28
N LYS A 503 -4.99 13.34 22.05
CA LYS A 503 -5.43 12.59 23.25
C LYS A 503 -5.46 11.08 22.93
N VAL A 504 -4.67 10.28 23.65
CA VAL A 504 -4.43 8.87 23.30
C VAL A 504 -5.72 8.07 23.48
N ASN A 505 -6.23 7.50 22.38
CA ASN A 505 -7.39 6.62 22.42
C ASN A 505 -6.99 5.28 23.07
N TYR A 506 -7.75 4.84 24.07
CA TYR A 506 -7.59 3.57 24.79
C TYR A 506 -7.43 2.36 23.85
N GLN A 507 -8.14 2.34 22.72
CA GLN A 507 -8.01 1.28 21.70
C GLN A 507 -6.59 1.21 21.08
N SER A 508 -5.88 2.33 21.00
CA SER A 508 -4.49 2.39 20.53
C SER A 508 -3.50 1.80 21.54
N GLN A 509 -3.74 2.02 22.85
CA GLN A 509 -2.95 1.43 23.93
C GLN A 509 -3.20 -0.09 24.01
N LEU A 510 -4.46 -0.52 23.87
CA LEU A 510 -4.78 -1.94 23.69
C LEU A 510 -4.04 -2.55 22.48
N PHE A 511 -3.98 -1.85 21.34
CA PHE A 511 -3.32 -2.36 20.14
C PHE A 511 -1.81 -2.55 20.33
N GLU A 512 -1.08 -1.53 20.78
CA GLU A 512 0.37 -1.64 20.98
C GLU A 512 0.72 -2.64 22.12
N LYS A 513 -0.09 -2.71 23.20
CA LYS A 513 0.06 -3.76 24.22
C LYS A 513 -0.17 -5.17 23.63
N SER A 514 -1.20 -5.33 22.80
CA SER A 514 -1.46 -6.60 22.10
C SER A 514 -0.30 -6.97 21.18
N ARG A 515 0.23 -6.02 20.41
CA ARG A 515 1.37 -6.21 19.51
C ARG A 515 2.63 -6.66 20.28
N ASN A 516 2.91 -6.07 21.43
CA ASN A 516 4.05 -6.47 22.26
C ASN A 516 3.85 -7.87 22.87
N MET A 517 2.61 -8.26 23.20
CA MET A 517 2.29 -9.63 23.61
C MET A 517 2.41 -10.61 22.43
N ILE A 518 1.94 -10.25 21.23
CA ILE A 518 2.12 -11.04 19.99
C ILE A 518 3.61 -11.31 19.72
N LEU A 519 4.46 -10.29 19.80
CA LEU A 519 5.89 -10.44 19.51
C LEU A 519 6.61 -11.36 20.51
N ARG A 520 6.12 -11.45 21.76
CA ARG A 520 6.61 -12.38 22.77
C ARG A 520 6.03 -13.80 22.59
N ASP A 521 4.73 -13.90 22.34
CA ASP A 521 3.99 -15.17 22.28
C ASP A 521 4.11 -15.89 20.92
N MET A 522 4.83 -15.30 19.93
CA MET A 522 5.05 -15.84 18.57
C MET A 522 6.44 -16.45 18.33
N ASP A 523 7.27 -16.61 19.37
CA ASP A 523 8.54 -17.34 19.25
C ASP A 523 8.27 -18.83 18.96
N ILE A 524 8.68 -19.31 17.79
CA ILE A 524 8.37 -20.66 17.32
C ILE A 524 9.02 -21.75 18.19
N LEU A 525 10.21 -21.52 18.73
CA LEU A 525 10.94 -22.50 19.53
C LEU A 525 10.31 -22.61 20.92
N VAL A 526 9.92 -21.48 21.50
CA VAL A 526 9.16 -21.43 22.77
C VAL A 526 7.77 -22.04 22.60
N ILE A 527 7.08 -21.80 21.49
CA ILE A 527 5.78 -22.44 21.20
C ILE A 527 5.95 -23.96 21.07
N MET A 528 6.88 -24.45 20.24
CA MET A 528 7.01 -25.88 19.97
C MET A 528 7.41 -26.67 21.22
N SER A 529 8.38 -26.18 21.99
CA SER A 529 8.78 -26.79 23.27
C SER A 529 7.62 -26.83 24.26
N LYS A 530 6.97 -25.69 24.52
CA LYS A 530 5.88 -25.61 25.52
C LYS A 530 4.63 -26.40 25.10
N VAL A 531 4.28 -26.46 23.82
CA VAL A 531 3.17 -27.31 23.35
C VAL A 531 3.48 -28.79 23.54
N GLN A 532 4.70 -29.24 23.25
CA GLN A 532 5.11 -30.64 23.47
C GLN A 532 5.19 -31.00 24.96
N GLU A 533 5.75 -30.14 25.80
CA GLU A 533 5.74 -30.30 27.26
C GLU A 533 4.31 -30.42 27.80
N ILE A 534 3.44 -29.46 27.44
CA ILE A 534 2.07 -29.39 27.96
C ILE A 534 1.24 -30.59 27.55
N GLU A 535 1.31 -31.06 26.29
CA GLU A 535 0.53 -32.24 25.88
C GLU A 535 1.05 -33.54 26.55
N LYS A 536 2.37 -33.71 26.72
CA LYS A 536 2.94 -34.84 27.47
C LYS A 536 2.44 -34.84 28.92
N ILE A 537 2.60 -33.71 29.63
CA ILE A 537 2.17 -33.55 31.03
C ILE A 537 0.65 -33.76 31.17
N LYS A 538 -0.15 -33.17 30.26
CA LYS A 538 -1.62 -33.29 30.23
C LYS A 538 -2.12 -34.71 30.00
N HIS A 539 -1.38 -35.53 29.24
CA HIS A 539 -1.73 -36.93 29.00
C HIS A 539 -1.34 -37.85 30.17
N VAL A 540 -0.28 -37.53 30.91
CA VAL A 540 0.15 -38.28 32.10
C VAL A 540 -0.68 -37.95 33.34
N ILE A 541 -0.96 -36.66 33.60
CA ILE A 541 -1.56 -36.22 34.87
C ILE A 541 -3.09 -36.25 34.88
N PHE A 542 -3.77 -35.99 33.74
CA PHE A 542 -5.20 -35.71 33.76
C PHE A 542 -6.09 -36.80 33.16
N ASN A 543 -7.09 -37.22 33.93
CA ASN A 543 -8.15 -38.13 33.50
C ASN A 543 -9.06 -37.50 32.41
N LYS A 544 -9.82 -38.34 31.69
CA LYS A 544 -10.59 -37.94 30.48
C LYS A 544 -11.56 -36.78 30.71
N THR A 545 -12.11 -36.65 31.92
CA THR A 545 -12.99 -35.53 32.31
C THR A 545 -12.21 -34.30 32.76
N GLN A 546 -11.15 -34.46 33.56
CA GLN A 546 -10.21 -33.39 33.91
C GLN A 546 -9.62 -32.72 32.65
N ARG A 547 -9.23 -33.51 31.64
CA ARG A 547 -8.77 -33.00 30.33
C ARG A 547 -9.81 -32.16 29.58
N LYS A 548 -11.12 -32.40 29.74
CA LYS A 548 -12.16 -31.54 29.13
C LYS A 548 -12.16 -30.14 29.76
N VAL A 549 -12.03 -30.06 31.09
CA VAL A 549 -12.01 -28.79 31.81
C VAL A 549 -10.64 -28.09 31.65
N PHE A 550 -9.53 -28.83 31.68
CA PHE A 550 -8.19 -28.29 31.42
C PHE A 550 -8.01 -27.77 29.97
N ASN A 551 -8.72 -28.33 28.99
CA ASN A 551 -8.77 -27.76 27.64
C ASN A 551 -9.56 -26.44 27.57
N TYR A 552 -10.32 -26.07 28.62
CA TYR A 552 -10.95 -24.77 28.80
C TYR A 552 -10.04 -23.82 29.62
N LEU A 553 -8.93 -23.40 29.01
CA LEU A 553 -8.13 -22.29 29.55
C LEU A 553 -8.55 -20.97 28.88
N GLN A 554 -8.98 -20.00 29.69
CA GLN A 554 -9.41 -18.67 29.24
C GLN A 554 -8.31 -17.97 28.44
N LYS A 555 -8.67 -17.33 27.32
CA LYS A 555 -7.73 -16.49 26.55
C LYS A 555 -7.16 -15.40 27.47
N PRO A 556 -5.86 -15.08 27.41
CA PRO A 556 -5.32 -13.95 28.15
C PRO A 556 -6.07 -12.65 27.78
N VAL A 557 -6.51 -11.92 28.80
CA VAL A 557 -7.27 -10.67 28.65
C VAL A 557 -6.30 -9.49 28.62
N VAL A 558 -6.44 -8.61 27.63
CA VAL A 558 -5.62 -7.41 27.49
C VAL A 558 -6.41 -6.19 27.98
N CYS A 559 -6.00 -5.65 29.13
CA CYS A 559 -6.49 -4.40 29.70
C CYS A 559 -5.33 -3.38 29.81
N VAL A 560 -5.61 -2.07 29.74
CA VAL A 560 -4.65 -1.00 30.03
C VAL A 560 -4.78 -0.62 31.52
N LYS A 561 -3.68 -0.50 32.28
CA LYS A 561 -3.74 -0.31 33.73
C LYS A 561 -3.92 1.15 34.16
N ASP A 562 -3.57 2.09 33.29
CA ASP A 562 -3.05 3.41 33.65
C ASP A 562 -4.11 4.45 34.09
N LYS A 563 -5.34 4.02 34.41
CA LYS A 563 -6.45 4.90 34.85
C LYS A 563 -7.36 4.33 35.96
N ILE A 564 -7.20 3.08 36.37
CA ILE A 564 -8.09 2.49 37.40
C ILE A 564 -7.94 3.23 38.75
N ASN A 565 -6.73 3.67 39.08
CA ASN A 565 -6.39 4.34 40.34
C ASN A 565 -6.92 5.78 40.48
N GLN A 566 -7.69 6.33 39.53
CA GLN A 566 -8.21 7.71 39.58
C GLN A 566 -9.74 7.80 39.68
N VAL A 567 -10.47 6.68 39.62
CA VAL A 567 -11.89 6.68 39.96
C VAL A 567 -12.00 6.56 41.48
N LYS A 568 -12.27 7.68 42.16
CA LYS A 568 -12.84 7.64 43.52
C LYS A 568 -14.23 7.02 43.41
N TYR A 569 -14.35 5.74 43.75
CA TYR A 569 -15.65 5.12 43.99
C TYR A 569 -16.19 5.67 45.32
N ASP A 570 -17.41 6.18 45.30
CA ASP A 570 -18.09 6.60 46.53
C ASP A 570 -18.40 5.35 47.35
N HIS A 571 -17.77 5.22 48.52
CA HIS A 571 -17.51 3.90 49.11
C HIS A 571 -18.66 3.38 50.00
N ASN A 572 -19.82 4.02 49.92
CA ASN A 572 -20.97 3.83 50.81
C ASN A 572 -22.10 3.07 50.10
N LEU A 573 -22.72 2.13 50.82
CA LEU A 573 -23.73 1.16 50.33
C LEU A 573 -23.20 0.11 49.32
N ILE A 574 -22.48 -0.90 49.82
CA ILE A 574 -22.76 -2.33 49.53
C ILE A 574 -22.02 -3.21 50.55
N GLN A 575 -22.56 -4.41 50.81
CA GLN A 575 -22.15 -5.29 51.92
C GLN A 575 -20.75 -5.91 51.73
N ASN A 576 -19.84 -5.65 52.67
CA ASN A 576 -18.39 -5.89 52.56
C ASN A 576 -17.97 -7.31 52.12
N ASP A 577 -18.69 -8.35 52.55
CA ASP A 577 -18.30 -9.75 52.34
C ASP A 577 -18.42 -10.24 50.87
N LEU A 578 -19.12 -9.48 50.02
CA LEU A 578 -19.17 -9.71 48.57
C LEU A 578 -18.12 -8.90 47.79
N LEU A 579 -17.67 -7.76 48.32
CA LEU A 579 -16.66 -6.90 47.69
C LEU A 579 -15.28 -7.58 47.67
N HIS A 580 -14.84 -8.17 48.79
CA HIS A 580 -13.56 -8.91 48.81
C HIS A 580 -13.51 -10.04 47.78
N LYS A 581 -14.60 -10.80 47.62
CA LYS A 581 -14.71 -11.89 46.63
C LYS A 581 -14.69 -11.38 45.18
N ARG A 582 -15.23 -10.17 44.93
CA ARG A 582 -15.19 -9.46 43.64
C ARG A 582 -13.76 -9.00 43.30
N ASP A 583 -13.05 -8.40 44.25
CA ASP A 583 -11.71 -7.85 44.01
C ASP A 583 -10.65 -8.93 43.85
N ASP A 584 -10.73 -10.04 44.59
CA ASP A 584 -9.83 -11.18 44.37
C ASP A 584 -10.05 -11.85 43.00
N ALA A 585 -11.30 -11.97 42.56
CA ALA A 585 -11.61 -12.46 41.22
C ALA A 585 -11.02 -11.55 40.12
N LEU A 586 -11.11 -10.23 40.29
CA LEU A 586 -10.50 -9.26 39.36
C LEU A 586 -8.97 -9.34 39.39
N ARG A 587 -8.35 -9.40 40.58
CA ARG A 587 -6.88 -9.52 40.74
C ARG A 587 -6.32 -10.79 40.12
N LEU A 588 -6.99 -11.93 40.26
CA LEU A 588 -6.58 -13.21 39.69
C LEU A 588 -6.48 -13.16 38.15
N THR A 589 -7.44 -12.52 37.46
CA THR A 589 -7.40 -12.40 35.99
C THR A 589 -6.21 -11.57 35.49
N MET A 590 -5.73 -10.58 36.26
CA MET A 590 -4.63 -9.70 35.86
C MET A 590 -3.22 -10.31 36.02
N SER A 591 -3.09 -11.50 36.60
CA SER A 591 -1.79 -12.14 36.92
C SER A 591 -1.37 -13.24 35.93
N SER A 592 -2.22 -13.59 34.95
CA SER A 592 -1.98 -14.74 34.06
C SER A 592 -0.80 -14.52 33.09
N LYS A 593 0.35 -15.14 33.37
CA LYS A 593 1.45 -15.33 32.41
C LYS A 593 0.97 -16.18 31.22
N SER A 594 1.47 -15.91 30.01
CA SER A 594 0.99 -16.59 28.79
C SER A 594 1.34 -18.08 28.77
N GLN A 595 0.31 -18.93 28.75
CA GLN A 595 0.42 -20.38 28.54
C GLN A 595 -0.21 -20.75 27.19
N LEU A 596 0.62 -20.93 26.15
CA LEU A 596 0.14 -21.41 24.85
C LEU A 596 0.07 -22.94 24.85
N GLY A 597 -1.11 -23.46 24.48
CA GLY A 597 -1.43 -24.87 24.33
C GLY A 597 -2.60 -25.02 23.38
N VAL A 598 -2.91 -26.25 22.93
CA VAL A 598 -3.95 -26.50 21.91
C VAL A 598 -5.36 -26.40 22.52
N ARG A 599 -5.81 -25.16 22.71
CA ARG A 599 -7.10 -24.83 23.32
C ARG A 599 -8.25 -25.16 22.38
N GLN A 600 -9.21 -25.95 22.86
CA GLN A 600 -10.44 -26.19 22.11
C GLN A 600 -11.28 -24.91 22.04
N LYS A 601 -11.88 -24.63 20.88
CA LYS A 601 -12.70 -23.42 20.68
C LYS A 601 -14.11 -23.65 21.22
N TYR A 602 -14.33 -23.29 22.48
CA TYR A 602 -15.66 -23.17 23.10
C TYR A 602 -16.31 -21.86 22.63
N ASN A 603 -16.94 -21.95 21.46
CA ASN A 603 -17.54 -20.85 20.71
C ASN A 603 -19.00 -21.14 20.30
N THR A 604 -19.58 -22.18 20.89
CA THR A 604 -20.87 -22.78 20.50
C THR A 604 -21.49 -23.40 21.73
N GLU A 605 -22.79 -23.20 21.92
CA GLU A 605 -23.56 -23.63 23.08
C GLU A 605 -23.39 -25.12 23.40
N LYS A 606 -23.48 -26.00 22.37
CA LYS A 606 -23.26 -27.45 22.48
C LYS A 606 -21.89 -27.84 23.07
N LYS A 607 -20.87 -26.97 22.99
CA LYS A 607 -19.55 -27.20 23.62
C LYS A 607 -19.49 -26.68 25.05
N PHE A 608 -20.19 -25.58 25.35
CA PHE A 608 -20.32 -25.07 26.72
C PHE A 608 -21.17 -26.01 27.59
N LYS A 609 -22.22 -26.62 27.05
CA LYS A 609 -22.99 -27.67 27.75
C LYS A 609 -22.09 -28.87 28.09
N LYS A 610 -21.30 -29.37 27.12
CA LYS A 610 -20.26 -30.41 27.34
C LYS A 610 -19.12 -30.02 28.29
N LEU A 611 -18.88 -28.73 28.49
CA LEU A 611 -17.95 -28.22 29.51
C LEU A 611 -18.61 -28.21 30.89
N TYR A 612 -19.83 -27.70 30.99
CA TYR A 612 -20.61 -27.70 32.22
C TYR A 612 -20.81 -29.13 32.75
N GLU A 613 -21.21 -30.07 31.88
CA GLU A 613 -21.27 -31.50 32.19
C GLU A 613 -19.94 -32.02 32.76
N ALA A 614 -18.80 -31.61 32.21
CA ALA A 614 -17.49 -32.03 32.72
C ALA A 614 -17.14 -31.38 34.06
N TYR A 615 -17.48 -30.11 34.26
CA TYR A 615 -17.29 -29.38 35.52
C TYR A 615 -18.15 -29.98 36.64
N GLU A 616 -19.43 -30.21 36.36
CA GLU A 616 -20.42 -30.82 37.26
C GLU A 616 -19.98 -32.20 37.73
N ASN A 617 -19.51 -33.07 36.82
CA ASN A 617 -18.98 -34.38 37.19
C ASN A 617 -17.72 -34.32 38.09
N LEU A 618 -16.83 -33.33 37.90
CA LEU A 618 -15.65 -33.16 38.77
C LEU A 618 -15.98 -32.48 40.11
N ALA A 619 -17.10 -31.75 40.20
CA ALA A 619 -17.56 -31.08 41.41
C ALA A 619 -18.51 -31.94 42.26
N LEU A 620 -18.97 -33.08 41.73
CA LEU A 620 -19.93 -34.02 42.34
C LEU A 620 -19.42 -35.47 42.40
N SER A 621 -18.11 -35.66 42.29
CA SER A 621 -17.43 -36.94 42.51
C SER A 621 -17.12 -37.10 43.99
N GLU A 622 -17.83 -38.01 44.65
CA GLU A 622 -17.72 -38.21 46.11
C GLU A 622 -16.71 -39.34 46.44
N ASP A 623 -16.65 -40.38 45.61
CA ASP A 623 -15.89 -41.64 45.80
C ASP A 623 -14.44 -41.62 45.27
N GLN A 624 -13.79 -40.46 45.19
CA GLN A 624 -12.43 -40.32 44.63
C GLN A 624 -11.33 -40.24 45.70
N ASP A 625 -10.15 -40.77 45.34
CA ASP A 625 -8.92 -40.66 46.12
C ASP A 625 -8.60 -39.19 46.52
N GLY A 626 -7.94 -39.02 47.66
CA GLY A 626 -7.56 -37.73 48.20
C GLY A 626 -6.71 -36.89 47.23
N THR A 627 -5.85 -37.52 46.42
CA THR A 627 -5.03 -36.80 45.43
C THR A 627 -5.87 -36.31 44.25
N GLU A 628 -6.77 -37.15 43.71
CA GLU A 628 -7.71 -36.74 42.65
C GLU A 628 -8.64 -35.61 43.13
N LYS A 629 -9.14 -35.70 44.37
CA LYS A 629 -10.01 -34.69 44.98
C LYS A 629 -9.31 -33.32 45.09
N ILE A 630 -8.05 -33.31 45.50
CA ILE A 630 -7.22 -32.08 45.53
C ILE A 630 -6.94 -31.57 44.11
N MET A 631 -6.64 -32.44 43.15
CA MET A 631 -6.44 -32.05 41.75
C MET A 631 -7.69 -31.45 41.13
N ASN A 632 -8.87 -32.07 41.31
CA ASN A 632 -10.15 -31.53 40.86
C ASN A 632 -10.39 -30.15 41.46
N GLN A 633 -10.24 -29.96 42.77
CA GLN A 633 -10.42 -28.66 43.42
C GLN A 633 -9.48 -27.59 42.87
N ARG A 634 -8.20 -27.92 42.61
CA ARG A 634 -7.24 -27.00 41.98
C ARG A 634 -7.63 -26.67 40.53
N LEU A 635 -8.07 -27.66 39.76
CA LEU A 635 -8.44 -27.51 38.35
C LEU A 635 -9.73 -26.69 38.18
N LEU A 636 -10.73 -26.90 39.05
CA LEU A 636 -11.95 -26.07 39.11
C LEU A 636 -11.63 -24.62 39.51
N LYS A 637 -10.63 -24.37 40.36
CA LYS A 637 -10.10 -23.03 40.69
C LYS A 637 -9.29 -22.36 39.57
N LEU A 638 -8.96 -23.07 38.48
CA LEU A 638 -8.30 -22.51 37.29
C LEU A 638 -9.28 -22.15 36.17
N VAL A 639 -10.58 -22.37 36.36
CA VAL A 639 -11.64 -21.92 35.46
C VAL A 639 -11.86 -20.42 35.64
N GLU A 640 -12.18 -19.72 34.55
CA GLU A 640 -12.52 -18.29 34.51
C GLU A 640 -13.51 -17.91 35.65
N PRO A 641 -13.23 -16.92 36.54
CA PRO A 641 -13.99 -16.73 37.77
C PRO A 641 -15.50 -16.53 37.61
N THR A 642 -15.95 -15.86 36.54
CA THR A 642 -17.37 -15.74 36.18
C THR A 642 -18.02 -17.11 35.92
N ILE A 643 -17.32 -17.97 35.19
CA ILE A 643 -17.79 -19.30 34.82
C ILE A 643 -17.70 -20.25 36.02
N GLN A 644 -16.63 -20.17 36.80
CA GLN A 644 -16.49 -20.90 38.05
C GLN A 644 -17.66 -20.55 39.00
N TYR A 645 -18.00 -19.27 39.14
CA TYR A 645 -19.11 -18.81 39.97
C TYR A 645 -20.46 -19.31 39.44
N SER A 646 -20.80 -19.03 38.18
CA SER A 646 -22.05 -19.49 37.55
C SER A 646 -22.21 -21.02 37.57
N PHE A 647 -21.12 -21.78 37.35
CA PHE A 647 -21.16 -23.24 37.38
C PHE A 647 -21.24 -23.78 38.81
N ASN A 648 -20.61 -23.13 39.81
CA ASN A 648 -20.79 -23.50 41.21
C ASN A 648 -22.25 -23.35 41.67
N SER A 649 -22.93 -22.25 41.33
CA SER A 649 -24.35 -22.07 41.65
C SER A 649 -25.23 -23.14 40.99
N LEU A 650 -24.97 -23.47 39.70
CA LEU A 650 -25.66 -24.56 39.00
C LEU A 650 -25.40 -25.94 39.62
N VAL A 651 -24.18 -26.20 40.11
CA VAL A 651 -23.80 -27.42 40.84
C VAL A 651 -24.44 -27.48 42.24
N GLU A 652 -24.59 -26.36 42.92
CA GLU A 652 -25.28 -26.30 44.22
C GLU A 652 -26.78 -26.62 44.08
N ILE A 653 -27.42 -26.09 43.04
CA ILE A 653 -28.79 -26.45 42.64
C ILE A 653 -28.89 -27.97 42.36
N GLU A 654 -27.89 -28.57 41.71
CA GLU A 654 -27.83 -30.03 41.51
C GLU A 654 -27.65 -30.80 42.84
N ARG A 655 -26.81 -30.33 43.77
CA ARG A 655 -26.66 -30.95 45.10
C ARG A 655 -27.96 -30.96 45.88
N LEU A 656 -28.68 -29.83 45.92
CA LEU A 656 -30.01 -29.74 46.53
C LEU A 656 -30.99 -30.70 45.84
N THR A 657 -30.97 -30.78 44.51
CA THR A 657 -31.80 -31.73 43.74
C THR A 657 -31.49 -33.18 44.09
N ARG A 658 -30.21 -33.55 44.23
CA ARG A 658 -29.79 -34.90 44.64
C ARG A 658 -30.20 -35.22 46.08
N GLN A 659 -30.06 -34.29 47.01
CA GLN A 659 -30.51 -34.45 48.40
C GLN A 659 -32.03 -34.65 48.48
N LEU A 660 -32.83 -33.90 47.70
CA LEU A 660 -34.28 -34.11 47.60
C LEU A 660 -34.61 -35.50 47.01
N ARG A 661 -33.96 -35.90 45.91
CA ARG A 661 -34.11 -37.24 45.30
C ARG A 661 -33.72 -38.37 46.29
N TYR A 662 -32.67 -38.19 47.08
CA TYR A 662 -32.24 -39.14 48.12
C TYR A 662 -33.23 -39.23 49.28
N ASN A 663 -33.66 -38.09 49.83
CA ASN A 663 -34.67 -38.05 50.90
C ASN A 663 -36.00 -38.65 50.46
N LYS A 664 -36.40 -38.46 49.19
CA LYS A 664 -37.57 -39.13 48.59
C LYS A 664 -37.39 -40.64 48.52
N LYS A 665 -36.24 -41.15 48.03
CA LYS A 665 -35.94 -42.59 48.05
C LYS A 665 -35.96 -43.16 49.48
N LYS A 666 -35.40 -42.45 50.46
CA LYS A 666 -35.39 -42.88 51.87
C LYS A 666 -36.80 -42.97 52.46
N ARG A 667 -37.67 -41.98 52.20
CA ARG A 667 -39.10 -42.01 52.60
C ARG A 667 -39.88 -43.16 51.96
N VAL A 668 -39.64 -43.46 50.68
CA VAL A 668 -40.28 -44.59 49.99
C VAL A 668 -39.82 -45.92 50.60
N ALA A 669 -38.52 -46.08 50.88
CA ALA A 669 -37.98 -47.29 51.51
C ALA A 669 -38.56 -47.54 52.92
N THR A 670 -38.72 -46.50 53.74
CA THR A 670 -39.30 -46.64 55.10
C THR A 670 -40.78 -47.02 55.10
N ASN A 671 -41.52 -46.75 54.02
CA ASN A 671 -42.97 -47.00 53.95
C ASN A 671 -43.34 -48.38 53.39
N VAL A 672 -42.37 -49.20 52.95
CA VAL A 672 -42.60 -50.51 52.33
C VAL A 672 -42.48 -51.68 53.33
N LEU A 673 -41.89 -51.46 54.51
CA LEU A 673 -41.77 -52.46 55.57
C LEU A 673 -43.10 -52.67 56.34
N LYS A 674 -44.07 -53.33 55.69
CA LYS A 674 -45.12 -54.08 56.39
C LYS A 674 -44.62 -55.53 56.63
N PRO A 675 -44.83 -56.11 57.82
CA PRO A 675 -44.47 -57.51 58.05
C PRO A 675 -45.38 -58.43 57.22
N LYS A 676 -44.78 -59.35 56.46
CA LYS A 676 -45.48 -60.47 55.84
C LYS A 676 -45.27 -61.72 56.69
N THR A 677 -46.35 -62.46 56.95
CA THR A 677 -46.35 -63.56 57.92
C THR A 677 -45.66 -64.82 57.42
N PHE A 678 -45.13 -65.56 58.38
CA PHE A 678 -44.35 -66.79 58.21
C PHE A 678 -45.25 -68.00 57.90
N LYS A 679 -44.82 -68.88 56.99
CA LYS A 679 -45.30 -70.27 56.86
C LYS A 679 -44.13 -71.16 56.44
N LEU A 680 -44.16 -72.43 56.85
CA LEU A 680 -43.01 -73.33 56.86
C LEU A 680 -43.43 -74.75 56.43
N GLY A 681 -42.54 -75.44 55.71
CA GLY A 681 -42.63 -76.87 55.35
C GLY A 681 -43.26 -77.17 53.98
N SER A 682 -42.78 -78.18 53.24
CA SER A 682 -41.54 -78.95 53.40
C SER A 682 -41.12 -79.70 52.11
N SER A 683 -39.84 -80.13 52.10
CA SER A 683 -39.34 -81.45 51.64
C SER A 683 -39.35 -81.87 50.15
N ASN A 684 -38.12 -82.18 49.69
CA ASN A 684 -37.68 -83.29 48.81
C ASN A 684 -37.46 -83.11 47.29
N ASP A 685 -36.15 -83.07 46.95
CA ASP A 685 -35.40 -84.06 46.13
C ASP A 685 -35.18 -83.93 44.61
N ASN A 686 -33.99 -84.47 44.21
CA ASN A 686 -33.41 -84.78 42.89
C ASN A 686 -32.97 -83.55 42.03
N GLU A 687 -31.69 -83.42 41.64
CA GLU A 687 -30.91 -84.12 40.56
C GLU A 687 -31.37 -83.65 39.15
N GLU A 688 -30.51 -83.39 38.14
CA GLU A 688 -29.17 -83.93 37.82
C GLU A 688 -28.37 -82.95 36.90
N ASP A 689 -27.02 -83.08 36.83
CA ASP A 689 -26.01 -82.70 35.80
C ASP A 689 -26.08 -81.46 34.84
N GLY A 690 -24.91 -80.98 34.36
CA GLY A 690 -24.82 -79.87 33.38
C GLY A 690 -23.44 -79.30 32.98
N ASP A 691 -22.43 -80.15 32.82
CA ASP A 691 -20.97 -79.95 32.60
C ASP A 691 -20.44 -78.91 31.55
N ARG A 692 -19.12 -78.60 31.63
CA ARG A 692 -18.18 -77.90 30.68
C ARG A 692 -18.11 -76.36 30.63
N TYR A 693 -16.93 -75.73 30.79
CA TYR A 693 -15.66 -75.74 30.01
C TYR A 693 -15.82 -75.03 28.64
N ASP A 694 -14.91 -74.17 28.15
CA ASP A 694 -13.58 -73.77 28.65
C ASP A 694 -13.49 -72.21 28.74
N GLU A 695 -12.38 -71.44 28.70
CA GLU A 695 -10.99 -71.65 28.25
C GLU A 695 -9.99 -70.81 29.09
N ILE A 696 -8.70 -71.19 29.05
CA ILE A 696 -7.55 -70.56 29.74
C ILE A 696 -6.66 -69.84 28.71
N ASP A 697 -6.07 -68.69 29.06
CA ASP A 697 -4.64 -68.52 28.75
C ASP A 697 -3.89 -67.62 29.75
N SER A 698 -2.62 -67.92 29.99
CA SER A 698 -1.76 -67.26 30.98
C SER A 698 -0.31 -67.34 30.55
N PHE A 699 0.45 -66.24 30.66
CA PHE A 699 1.90 -66.27 30.44
C PHE A 699 2.75 -65.76 31.61
N THR A 700 3.76 -66.58 31.89
CA THR A 700 4.56 -66.70 33.10
C THR A 700 5.37 -65.48 33.54
N LEU A 701 5.52 -65.34 34.86
CA LEU A 701 6.66 -64.69 35.51
C LEU A 701 7.84 -65.67 35.66
N ASN A 702 9.05 -65.26 35.27
CA ASN A 702 10.35 -65.63 35.89
C ASN A 702 11.52 -64.98 35.11
N GLY A 703 12.63 -64.57 35.72
CA GLY A 703 12.93 -64.50 37.16
C GLY A 703 14.40 -64.14 37.43
N GLN A 704 14.78 -64.08 38.72
CA GLN A 704 16.16 -63.96 39.26
C GLN A 704 16.92 -62.63 38.99
N LYS A 705 18.04 -62.34 39.66
CA LYS A 705 18.33 -62.17 41.11
C LYS A 705 19.79 -61.66 41.26
N LYS A 706 20.11 -60.95 42.37
CA LYS A 706 21.48 -60.73 42.93
C LYS A 706 22.45 -59.87 42.07
N ASP A 707 23.49 -59.21 42.62
CA ASP A 707 23.87 -58.95 44.03
C ASP A 707 24.67 -57.62 44.19
N ASN A 708 24.47 -56.96 45.34
CA ASN A 708 25.42 -56.17 46.19
C ASN A 708 26.51 -55.20 45.66
N LEU A 709 26.57 -54.02 46.33
CA LEU A 709 27.75 -53.26 46.84
C LEU A 709 28.89 -52.87 45.85
N HIS A 710 29.35 -51.61 45.80
CA HIS A 710 30.08 -50.99 46.93
C HIS A 710 30.21 -49.44 46.87
N LYS A 711 30.95 -48.85 47.82
CA LYS A 711 31.23 -47.41 47.96
C LYS A 711 32.43 -46.95 47.11
N ARG A 712 32.45 -45.68 46.66
CA ARG A 712 33.55 -44.73 46.94
C ARG A 712 33.26 -43.29 46.50
N SER A 713 33.81 -42.36 47.28
CA SER A 713 34.14 -40.97 46.94
C SER A 713 35.63 -40.77 47.29
N PRO A 714 36.21 -39.56 47.21
CA PRO A 714 35.98 -38.43 46.30
C PRO A 714 37.25 -38.20 45.43
N GLN A 715 37.33 -37.10 44.66
CA GLN A 715 38.49 -36.18 44.75
C GLN A 715 38.33 -34.88 43.94
N SER A 716 39.13 -33.89 44.32
CA SER A 716 39.21 -32.55 43.77
C SER A 716 40.61 -32.27 43.22
N LEU A 717 40.71 -31.60 42.07
CA LEU A 717 41.82 -30.79 41.54
C LEU A 717 41.16 -29.88 40.49
N ASN A 718 41.24 -28.54 40.45
CA ASN A 718 42.24 -27.56 40.87
C ASN A 718 43.59 -27.66 40.15
N GLU A 719 43.73 -26.93 39.04
CA GLU A 719 44.78 -25.91 38.98
C GLU A 719 44.48 -24.78 37.96
N ASN A 720 45.28 -23.71 38.04
CA ASN A 720 45.20 -22.51 37.20
C ASN A 720 46.43 -22.45 36.29
N ARG A 721 46.36 -21.73 35.14
CA ARG A 721 47.16 -20.50 34.89
C ARG A 721 47.28 -20.04 33.42
N PHE A 722 47.43 -18.72 33.29
CA PHE A 722 48.21 -17.98 32.27
C PHE A 722 47.75 -18.04 30.78
N LYS A 723 47.98 -17.01 29.95
CA LYS A 723 48.48 -15.63 30.21
C LYS A 723 47.95 -14.64 29.16
N ASN A 724 48.02 -13.35 29.48
CA ASN A 724 47.81 -12.26 28.52
C ASN A 724 48.92 -12.24 27.45
N PHE A 725 48.61 -11.70 26.26
CA PHE A 725 49.56 -10.88 25.51
C PHE A 725 48.83 -9.72 24.81
N ASN A 726 49.54 -8.59 24.65
CA ASN A 726 49.02 -7.33 24.11
C ASN A 726 49.72 -6.93 22.80
N ASN A 727 49.07 -6.02 22.07
CA ASN A 727 49.65 -5.04 21.11
C ASN A 727 50.42 -5.54 19.87
N MET A 728 49.84 -5.30 18.70
CA MET A 728 50.39 -4.52 17.55
C MET A 728 49.43 -4.65 16.35
N GLN A 729 49.35 -3.77 15.35
CA GLN A 729 49.53 -2.31 15.24
C GLN A 729 48.91 -1.88 13.87
N ASN A 730 48.70 -0.57 13.62
CA ASN A 730 48.60 0.07 12.29
C ASN A 730 47.64 -0.49 11.21
N SER A 731 46.54 0.22 10.93
CA SER A 731 46.45 1.08 9.72
C SER A 731 45.05 1.71 9.58
N PRO A 732 44.92 3.04 9.40
CA PRO A 732 43.65 3.68 9.06
C PRO A 732 43.35 3.56 7.55
N ARG A 733 42.05 3.52 7.18
CA ARG A 733 41.59 3.79 5.81
C ARG A 733 40.49 4.86 5.81
N TRP A 734 40.94 6.09 5.50
CA TRP A 734 40.20 7.22 4.94
C TRP A 734 38.70 7.02 4.66
N LEU A 735 37.85 7.67 5.45
CA LEU A 735 36.59 8.19 4.90
C LEU A 735 36.95 9.37 3.99
N LYS A 736 36.48 9.36 2.74
CA LYS A 736 36.45 10.58 1.92
C LYS A 736 35.25 11.42 2.35
N GLU A 737 35.51 12.60 2.91
CA GLU A 737 34.49 13.62 3.06
C GLU A 737 34.02 14.09 1.67
N VAL A 738 32.76 13.80 1.32
CA VAL A 738 32.10 14.48 0.20
C VAL A 738 31.58 15.80 0.72
N LYS A 739 32.34 16.88 0.50
CA LYS A 739 31.88 18.25 0.77
C LYS A 739 30.70 18.57 -0.14
N LEU A 740 29.50 18.59 0.44
CA LEU A 740 28.33 19.22 -0.15
C LEU A 740 28.56 20.75 -0.16
N ASN A 741 29.04 21.27 -1.29
CA ASN A 741 29.12 22.70 -1.50
C ASN A 741 27.72 23.30 -1.45
N GLN A 742 27.48 24.21 -0.50
CA GLN A 742 26.25 24.99 -0.45
C GLN A 742 26.26 26.00 -1.60
N VAL A 743 25.53 25.71 -2.68
CA VAL A 743 25.16 26.75 -3.66
C VAL A 743 23.98 27.53 -3.09
N GLN A 744 24.30 28.63 -2.40
CA GLN A 744 23.33 29.68 -2.13
C GLN A 744 23.33 30.67 -3.31
N SER A 745 22.32 30.58 -4.16
CA SER A 745 21.85 31.70 -4.98
C SER A 745 20.33 31.67 -4.97
N LYS A 746 19.71 32.77 -4.52
CA LYS A 746 18.25 32.92 -4.54
C LYS A 746 17.76 33.02 -5.99
N GLN A 747 16.51 32.65 -6.25
CA GLN A 747 15.79 33.20 -7.39
C GLN A 747 15.63 34.72 -7.22
N ASP A 748 16.27 35.46 -8.11
CA ASP A 748 15.78 36.70 -8.72
C ASP A 748 15.72 36.43 -10.24
N LEU A 749 15.01 37.27 -11.01
CA LEU A 749 14.44 37.00 -12.36
C LEU A 749 13.12 36.20 -12.26
N ILE A 750 11.97 36.82 -11.94
CA ILE A 750 11.20 37.86 -12.67
C ILE A 750 10.38 37.24 -13.81
N ASP A 751 9.06 37.27 -13.63
CA ASP A 751 8.08 37.01 -14.67
C ASP A 751 8.11 38.13 -15.73
N ILE A 752 8.28 37.76 -17.00
CA ILE A 752 7.98 38.63 -18.15
C ILE A 752 6.99 37.90 -19.05
N GLU A 753 5.72 37.96 -18.67
CA GLU A 753 4.58 37.64 -19.52
C GLU A 753 3.98 38.97 -20.01
N ILE A 754 4.28 39.38 -21.24
CA ILE A 754 3.56 40.42 -22.00
C ILE A 754 3.99 40.37 -23.48
N LEU A 755 3.00 40.32 -24.37
CA LEU A 755 3.02 40.62 -25.82
C LEU A 755 4.19 40.08 -26.68
N PHE A 756 3.89 38.99 -27.40
CA PHE A 756 3.78 39.03 -28.87
C PHE A 756 2.65 38.11 -29.33
#